data_AF-A0A9P3HC49-F1
#
_entry.id   AF-A0A9P3HC49-F1
#
_cell.length_a   1.000
_cell.length_b   1.000
_cell.length_c   1.000
_cell.angle_alpha   90.00
_cell.angle_beta   90.00
_cell.angle_gamma   90.00
#
_symmetry.space_group_name_H-M   'P 1'
#
loop_
_entity.id
_entity.type
_entity.pdbx_description
1 polymer ?
#
loop_
_entity_poly.entity_id
_entity_poly.type
_entity_poly.pdbx_seq_one_letter_code
_entity_poly.pdbx_strand_id
1 'polypeptide(L)'
;MMSANNTDATPQDDASFASLVQDIQLSAQAADPTSVEAHIPRLVSQLESAKTQLKAGEHSDALWDQVANDFQFFGDAARKEQARTPIGESKVIELIVELEAFNSERKAHVDIQAMRALANACVDHEANRLILLKENAFDTIVDVLRNSTHADSIKNACGALLNTTMSCEPAQTKVVELGAVEQLLKVLETQDLEENEVTVTIAARVSAFLCELDTGIQAIIKNSGIKTLIQLLERTCQDVESYVDIIDAVTDILRPVAAKDSAQKAIFQEGLLTPLLDILENAGTSDEGKTEEEKKEDDKKFAAIKADLIEVVVSVTLADANMIPIFNDKEIMHRFLTWLDLADREDLQTCAALCLGNVARSDQHCITLVHEYQAVEPLIHVVRKAVDLKASHAATGVLRNLALPEKNREQMGNAGVIQACFPLLKKDNALPLQSNIVGILKRLCTNDGYNSIRVISGREPFETLSSTSNAESELETPLSTLVELIDRTDDFALKSEGTRTLCNLIKVTWGSDCMTDIDDGSIRALQQTLNKTEVVLPIAAMTRNPKFVVLQNEGVIALTLLVTSPTQDKNAVLDSLVSVAVTPQPDPETTITEDAPVVEKAASFTLLESLLSLIKNKDGKCPDEVRTNVCVLLRNALDSASRDGEDPAYLTFLKSSDIKDTLTEVQSQPETRPLVKTAIGEVLSRL
;
A
#
# COMPACT_ATOMS: atom_id res chain seq x y z
N MET A 1 2.78 47.06 -71.10
CA MET A 1 3.06 46.02 -72.11
C MET A 1 2.96 44.69 -71.37
N MET A 2 1.80 44.03 -71.34
CA MET A 2 1.32 43.08 -72.35
C MET A 2 2.37 42.02 -72.72
N SER A 3 2.24 40.79 -72.23
CA SER A 3 1.68 39.68 -73.01
C SER A 3 1.41 38.45 -72.14
N ALA A 4 0.22 37.88 -72.33
CA ALA A 4 -0.22 36.59 -71.81
C ALA A 4 0.49 35.41 -72.51
N ASN A 5 0.44 34.22 -71.90
CA ASN A 5 -0.10 33.06 -72.60
C ASN A 5 -0.61 31.97 -71.65
N ASN A 6 -1.79 31.46 -72.01
CA ASN A 6 -2.51 30.31 -71.49
C ASN A 6 -1.68 29.03 -71.49
N THR A 7 -1.96 28.16 -70.53
CA THR A 7 -1.99 26.71 -70.74
C THR A 7 -3.28 26.14 -70.18
N ASP A 8 -3.88 25.28 -70.99
CA ASP A 8 -5.22 24.69 -70.88
C ASP A 8 -5.47 23.95 -69.57
N ALA A 9 -6.64 24.19 -68.97
CA ALA A 9 -7.23 23.31 -67.97
C ALA A 9 -7.84 22.09 -68.68
N THR A 10 -7.28 20.92 -68.41
CA THR A 10 -7.84 19.62 -68.76
C THR A 10 -9.06 19.29 -67.90
N PRO A 11 -10.08 18.57 -68.42
CA PRO A 11 -11.31 18.24 -67.70
C PRO A 11 -11.16 17.20 -66.56
N GLN A 12 -9.94 17.00 -66.04
CA GLN A 12 -9.63 16.05 -64.96
C GLN A 12 -9.61 16.72 -63.57
N ASP A 13 -9.44 18.04 -63.49
CA ASP A 13 -9.42 18.80 -62.22
C ASP A 13 -10.84 19.16 -61.72
N ASP A 14 -11.83 19.22 -62.60
CA ASP A 14 -13.22 19.45 -62.21
C ASP A 14 -13.85 18.24 -61.48
N ALA A 15 -13.34 17.02 -61.71
CA ALA A 15 -13.82 15.82 -61.04
C ALA A 15 -13.31 15.72 -59.58
N SER A 16 -12.09 16.18 -59.29
CA SER A 16 -11.55 16.18 -57.92
C SER A 16 -12.13 17.31 -57.07
N PHE A 17 -12.42 18.46 -57.69
CA PHE A 17 -13.10 19.56 -57.01
C PHE A 17 -14.60 19.28 -56.81
N ALA A 18 -15.28 18.61 -57.75
CA ALA A 18 -16.64 18.14 -57.57
C ALA A 18 -16.76 17.04 -56.49
N SER A 19 -15.79 16.11 -56.41
CA SER A 19 -15.68 15.15 -55.29
C SER A 19 -15.50 15.87 -53.96
N LEU A 20 -14.57 16.83 -53.88
CA LEU A 20 -14.32 17.58 -52.65
C LEU A 20 -15.53 18.44 -52.23
N VAL A 21 -16.25 19.03 -53.19
CA VAL A 21 -17.49 19.78 -52.93
C VAL A 21 -18.64 18.85 -52.54
N GLN A 22 -18.69 17.63 -53.08
CA GLN A 22 -19.67 16.61 -52.71
C GLN A 22 -19.37 15.99 -51.33
N ASP A 23 -18.10 15.83 -50.97
CA ASP A 23 -17.62 15.41 -49.65
C ASP A 23 -17.88 16.51 -48.60
N ILE A 24 -17.67 17.78 -48.97
CA ILE A 24 -18.05 18.94 -48.15
C ILE A 24 -19.58 19.03 -48.01
N GLN A 25 -20.35 18.77 -49.07
CA GLN A 25 -21.82 18.77 -49.03
C GLN A 25 -22.40 17.59 -48.23
N LEU A 26 -21.79 16.40 -48.28
CA LEU A 26 -22.16 15.24 -47.47
C LEU A 26 -21.78 15.45 -46.00
N SER A 27 -20.61 16.02 -45.72
CA SER A 27 -20.22 16.41 -44.35
C SER A 27 -21.11 17.53 -43.79
N ALA A 28 -21.59 18.45 -44.63
CA ALA A 28 -22.53 19.51 -44.27
C ALA A 28 -23.98 19.02 -44.18
N GLN A 29 -24.37 17.92 -44.84
CA GLN A 29 -25.69 17.28 -44.68
C GLN A 29 -25.74 16.32 -43.50
N ALA A 30 -24.61 15.72 -43.11
CA ALA A 30 -24.45 15.06 -41.82
C ALA A 30 -24.56 16.05 -40.63
N ALA A 31 -24.68 17.36 -40.89
CA ALA A 31 -24.81 18.42 -39.89
C ALA A 31 -26.08 18.33 -39.01
N ASP A 32 -27.16 17.74 -39.52
CA ASP A 32 -28.48 17.72 -38.87
C ASP A 32 -28.88 16.29 -38.42
N PRO A 33 -29.17 16.04 -37.13
CA PRO A 33 -29.61 14.72 -36.63
C PRO A 33 -30.83 14.16 -37.37
N THR A 34 -31.76 15.02 -37.78
CA THR A 34 -32.94 14.67 -38.60
C THR A 34 -32.60 14.16 -39.99
N SER A 35 -31.41 14.48 -40.51
CA SER A 35 -30.91 14.00 -41.79
C SER A 35 -30.42 12.55 -41.69
N VAL A 36 -29.72 12.14 -40.62
CA VAL A 36 -29.17 10.77 -40.52
C VAL A 36 -30.29 9.72 -40.48
N GLU A 37 -31.33 9.96 -39.67
CA GLU A 37 -32.51 9.08 -39.60
C GLU A 37 -33.21 8.90 -40.95
N ALA A 38 -33.27 9.96 -41.76
CA ALA A 38 -33.87 9.91 -43.09
C ALA A 38 -33.04 9.07 -44.09
N HIS A 39 -31.72 8.99 -43.90
CA HIS A 39 -30.83 8.25 -44.80
C HIS A 39 -30.65 6.78 -44.40
N ILE A 40 -30.80 6.43 -43.11
CA ILE A 40 -30.62 5.06 -42.59
C ILE A 40 -31.40 4.02 -43.40
N PRO A 41 -32.72 4.15 -43.68
CA PRO A 41 -33.47 3.12 -44.41
C PRO A 41 -32.92 2.85 -45.82
N ARG A 42 -32.48 3.90 -46.52
CA ARG A 42 -31.93 3.79 -47.88
C ARG A 42 -30.59 3.06 -47.85
N LEU A 43 -29.69 3.46 -46.95
CA LEU A 43 -28.36 2.86 -46.81
C LEU A 43 -28.43 1.41 -46.31
N VAL A 44 -29.33 1.11 -45.37
CA VAL A 44 -29.59 -0.27 -44.92
C VAL A 44 -30.05 -1.14 -46.11
N SER A 45 -30.96 -0.64 -46.94
CA SER A 45 -31.40 -1.35 -48.14
C SER A 45 -30.26 -1.58 -49.15
N GLN A 46 -29.33 -0.61 -49.27
CA GLN A 46 -28.14 -0.75 -50.11
C GLN A 46 -27.16 -1.80 -49.57
N LEU A 47 -26.90 -1.82 -48.26
CA LEU A 47 -26.06 -2.84 -47.62
C LEU A 47 -26.69 -4.24 -47.70
N GLU A 48 -28.02 -4.38 -47.54
CA GLU A 48 -28.73 -5.66 -47.74
C GLU A 48 -28.61 -6.16 -49.19
N SER A 49 -28.66 -5.25 -50.17
CA SER A 49 -28.42 -5.57 -51.59
C SER A 49 -26.97 -6.02 -51.83
N ALA A 50 -25.99 -5.31 -51.27
CA ALA A 50 -24.59 -5.67 -51.38
C ALA A 50 -24.31 -7.05 -50.76
N LYS A 51 -24.88 -7.33 -49.58
CA LYS A 51 -24.82 -8.66 -48.94
C LYS A 51 -25.37 -9.76 -49.84
N THR A 52 -26.48 -9.49 -50.53
CA THR A 52 -27.08 -10.46 -51.46
C THR A 52 -26.17 -10.73 -52.67
N GLN A 53 -25.53 -9.71 -53.22
CA GLN A 53 -24.58 -9.82 -54.32
C GLN A 53 -23.31 -10.59 -53.90
N LEU A 54 -22.72 -10.25 -52.75
CA LEU A 54 -21.56 -10.97 -52.20
C LEU A 54 -21.88 -12.44 -51.94
N LYS A 55 -23.05 -12.75 -51.41
CA LYS A 55 -23.52 -14.12 -51.21
C LYS A 55 -23.69 -14.89 -52.53
N ALA A 56 -23.96 -14.19 -53.63
CA ALA A 56 -24.03 -14.78 -54.97
C ALA A 56 -22.65 -14.94 -55.63
N GLY A 57 -21.55 -14.54 -54.96
CA GLY A 57 -20.17 -14.65 -55.43
C GLY A 57 -19.69 -13.43 -56.23
N GLU A 58 -20.41 -12.31 -56.21
CA GLU A 58 -19.98 -11.07 -56.84
C GLU A 58 -19.07 -10.27 -55.90
N HIS A 59 -17.76 -10.30 -56.14
CA HIS A 59 -16.74 -9.63 -55.32
C HIS A 59 -15.99 -8.55 -56.12
N SER A 60 -16.71 -7.69 -56.83
CA SER A 60 -16.09 -6.61 -57.61
C SER A 60 -15.55 -5.50 -56.69
N ASP A 61 -14.45 -4.84 -57.10
CA ASP A 61 -13.90 -3.73 -56.32
C ASP A 61 -14.91 -2.58 -56.18
N ALA A 62 -15.69 -2.29 -57.23
CA ALA A 62 -16.75 -1.28 -57.18
C ALA A 62 -17.84 -1.58 -56.11
N LEU A 63 -18.14 -2.85 -55.88
CA LEU A 63 -19.08 -3.25 -54.83
C LEU A 63 -18.48 -3.02 -53.44
N TRP A 64 -17.19 -3.35 -53.25
CA TRP A 64 -16.49 -3.11 -52.00
C TRP A 64 -16.27 -1.62 -51.72
N ASP A 65 -15.98 -0.82 -52.75
CA ASP A 65 -15.92 0.64 -52.66
C ASP A 65 -17.27 1.21 -52.19
N GLN A 66 -18.38 0.70 -52.74
CA GLN A 66 -19.72 1.09 -52.29
C GLN A 66 -19.95 0.72 -50.81
N VAL A 67 -19.64 -0.51 -50.41
CA VAL A 67 -19.78 -0.96 -49.02
C VAL A 67 -18.95 -0.09 -48.07
N ALA A 68 -17.70 0.21 -48.42
CA ALA A 68 -16.83 1.07 -47.62
C ALA A 68 -17.37 2.50 -47.51
N ASN A 69 -17.92 3.07 -48.59
CA ASN A 69 -18.54 4.40 -48.57
C ASN A 69 -19.78 4.43 -47.67
N ASP A 70 -20.60 3.38 -47.71
CA ASP A 70 -21.77 3.27 -46.84
C ASP A 70 -21.35 3.14 -45.36
N PHE A 71 -20.31 2.35 -45.06
CA PHE A 71 -19.72 2.28 -43.71
C PHE A 71 -19.13 3.61 -43.26
N GLN A 72 -18.42 4.32 -44.15
CA GLN A 72 -17.84 5.62 -43.88
C GLN A 72 -18.93 6.62 -43.47
N PHE A 73 -20.06 6.64 -44.18
CA PHE A 73 -21.19 7.49 -43.82
C PHE A 73 -21.65 7.24 -42.38
N PHE A 74 -21.82 5.98 -41.98
CA PHE A 74 -22.22 5.64 -40.62
C PHE A 74 -21.15 6.01 -39.59
N GLY A 75 -19.87 5.78 -39.90
CA GLY A 75 -18.76 6.18 -39.05
C GLY A 75 -18.66 7.69 -38.86
N ASP A 76 -18.88 8.49 -39.90
CA ASP A 76 -18.87 9.94 -39.81
C ASP A 76 -20.12 10.47 -39.09
N ALA A 77 -21.29 9.90 -39.34
CA ALA A 77 -22.53 10.24 -38.65
C ALA A 77 -22.45 9.96 -37.14
N ALA A 78 -21.93 8.79 -36.75
CA ALA A 78 -21.85 8.35 -35.35
C ALA A 78 -20.90 9.17 -34.47
N ARG A 79 -20.07 10.05 -35.06
CA ARG A 79 -19.33 11.07 -34.29
C ARG A 79 -20.28 11.97 -33.48
N LYS A 80 -21.52 12.11 -33.93
CA LYS A 80 -22.58 12.86 -33.24
C LYS A 80 -23.38 11.94 -32.34
N GLU A 81 -23.52 12.35 -31.09
CA GLU A 81 -24.26 11.61 -30.06
C GLU A 81 -25.68 11.26 -30.52
N GLN A 82 -26.40 12.20 -31.16
CA GLN A 82 -27.79 11.97 -31.57
C GLN A 82 -27.95 10.90 -32.65
N ALA A 83 -26.90 10.59 -33.42
CA ALA A 83 -26.95 9.57 -34.46
C ALA A 83 -26.70 8.15 -33.92
N ARG A 84 -26.12 8.01 -32.71
CA ARG A 84 -25.71 6.71 -32.16
C ARG A 84 -26.90 5.81 -31.87
N THR A 85 -27.97 6.33 -31.25
CA THR A 85 -29.18 5.52 -30.97
C THR A 85 -29.88 5.07 -32.25
N PRO A 86 -30.19 5.94 -33.24
CA PRO A 86 -30.78 5.49 -34.50
C PRO A 86 -29.93 4.48 -35.27
N ILE A 87 -28.60 4.65 -35.28
CA ILE A 87 -27.69 3.67 -35.90
C ILE A 87 -27.75 2.33 -35.14
N GLY A 88 -27.73 2.37 -33.81
CA GLY A 88 -27.80 1.19 -32.95
C GLY A 88 -29.09 0.39 -33.09
N GLU A 89 -30.24 1.08 -33.10
CA GLU A 89 -31.57 0.47 -33.24
C GLU A 89 -31.88 0.00 -34.68
N SER A 90 -31.04 0.39 -35.64
CA SER A 90 -31.12 -0.09 -37.02
C SER A 90 -30.42 -1.44 -37.18
N LYS A 91 -30.45 -1.99 -38.40
CA LYS A 91 -29.69 -3.19 -38.77
C LYS A 91 -28.23 -2.92 -39.16
N VAL A 92 -27.74 -1.69 -39.01
CA VAL A 92 -26.42 -1.30 -39.52
C VAL A 92 -25.30 -2.12 -38.86
N ILE A 93 -25.33 -2.32 -37.55
CA ILE A 93 -24.30 -3.11 -36.84
C ILE A 93 -24.30 -4.57 -37.32
N GLU A 94 -25.48 -5.19 -37.41
CA GLU A 94 -25.66 -6.55 -37.96
C GLU A 94 -25.08 -6.63 -39.38
N LEU A 95 -25.43 -5.69 -40.25
CA LEU A 95 -24.98 -5.68 -41.64
C LEU A 95 -23.48 -5.44 -41.79
N ILE A 96 -22.86 -4.60 -40.95
CA ILE A 96 -21.40 -4.43 -40.93
C ILE A 96 -20.74 -5.78 -40.64
N VAL A 97 -21.19 -6.49 -39.60
CA VAL A 97 -20.64 -7.81 -39.22
C VAL A 97 -20.80 -8.83 -40.35
N GLU A 98 -22.00 -8.92 -40.92
CA GLU A 98 -22.30 -9.88 -41.97
C GLU A 98 -21.54 -9.61 -43.29
N LEU A 99 -21.31 -8.34 -43.63
CA LEU A 99 -20.54 -7.96 -44.81
C LEU A 99 -19.04 -8.17 -44.61
N GLU A 100 -18.51 -7.86 -43.42
CA GLU A 100 -17.12 -8.14 -43.06
C GLU A 100 -16.79 -9.64 -43.08
N ALA A 101 -17.78 -10.51 -42.82
CA ALA A 101 -17.62 -11.95 -42.96
C ALA A 101 -17.32 -12.40 -44.40
N PHE A 102 -17.67 -11.59 -45.42
CA PHE A 102 -17.30 -11.83 -46.82
C PHE A 102 -15.95 -11.20 -47.21
N ASN A 103 -15.39 -10.30 -46.40
CA ASN A 103 -14.13 -9.60 -46.66
C ASN A 103 -12.89 -10.47 -46.34
N SER A 104 -12.85 -11.66 -46.93
CA SER A 104 -11.78 -12.65 -46.67
C SER A 104 -10.39 -12.19 -47.11
N GLU A 105 -10.30 -11.25 -48.06
CA GLU A 105 -9.04 -10.63 -48.50
C GLU A 105 -8.57 -9.48 -47.59
N ARG A 106 -9.32 -9.14 -46.54
CA ARG A 106 -9.03 -8.04 -45.60
C ARG A 106 -8.73 -6.73 -46.33
N LYS A 107 -9.64 -6.34 -47.24
CA LYS A 107 -9.55 -5.10 -48.01
C LYS A 107 -9.51 -3.92 -47.03
N ALA A 108 -8.37 -3.25 -46.95
CA ALA A 108 -8.09 -2.25 -45.92
C ALA A 108 -9.15 -1.14 -45.84
N HIS A 109 -9.58 -0.60 -46.98
CA HIS A 109 -10.57 0.47 -47.02
C HIS A 109 -11.93 0.06 -46.45
N VAL A 110 -12.30 -1.24 -46.53
CA VAL A 110 -13.52 -1.78 -45.91
C VAL A 110 -13.31 -1.96 -44.42
N ASP A 111 -12.24 -2.67 -44.02
CA ASP A 111 -11.88 -2.91 -42.61
C ASP A 111 -11.85 -1.59 -41.82
N ILE A 112 -11.16 -0.57 -42.35
CA ILE A 112 -11.01 0.74 -41.72
C ILE A 112 -12.37 1.38 -41.47
N GLN A 113 -13.25 1.42 -42.48
CA GLN A 113 -14.54 2.10 -42.33
C GLN A 113 -15.52 1.31 -41.45
N ALA A 114 -15.49 -0.03 -41.52
CA ALA A 114 -16.25 -0.90 -40.63
C ALA A 114 -15.86 -0.66 -39.17
N MET A 115 -14.55 -0.69 -38.87
CA MET A 115 -14.04 -0.46 -37.51
C MET A 115 -14.38 0.94 -37.02
N ARG A 116 -14.22 1.98 -37.86
CA ARG A 116 -14.62 3.36 -37.53
C ARG A 116 -16.11 3.48 -37.22
N ALA A 117 -16.97 2.82 -37.99
CA ALA A 117 -18.42 2.81 -37.76
C ALA A 117 -18.78 2.17 -36.42
N LEU A 118 -18.24 0.98 -36.14
CA LEU A 118 -18.46 0.27 -34.87
C LEU A 118 -17.91 1.07 -33.67
N ALA A 119 -16.72 1.65 -33.79
CA ALA A 119 -16.08 2.44 -32.75
C ALA A 119 -16.91 3.68 -32.40
N ASN A 120 -17.29 4.48 -33.40
CA ASN A 120 -17.99 5.74 -33.19
C ASN A 120 -19.43 5.53 -32.72
N ALA A 121 -20.07 4.43 -33.11
CA ALA A 121 -21.40 4.06 -32.61
C ALA A 121 -21.41 3.83 -31.09
N CYS A 122 -20.26 3.50 -30.47
CA CYS A 122 -20.17 3.15 -29.06
C CYS A 122 -19.59 4.24 -28.15
N VAL A 123 -19.09 5.35 -28.71
CA VAL A 123 -18.55 6.47 -27.90
C VAL A 123 -19.62 6.95 -26.93
N ASP A 124 -19.32 6.85 -25.63
CA ASP A 124 -20.23 7.18 -24.52
C ASP A 124 -21.64 6.55 -24.63
N HIS A 125 -21.79 5.42 -25.31
CA HIS A 125 -23.10 4.84 -25.63
C HIS A 125 -23.18 3.35 -25.27
N GLU A 126 -23.52 3.05 -24.01
CA GLU A 126 -23.54 1.70 -23.45
C GLU A 126 -24.51 0.75 -24.16
N ALA A 127 -25.70 1.22 -24.53
CA ALA A 127 -26.68 0.39 -25.23
C ALA A 127 -26.13 -0.17 -26.55
N ASN A 128 -25.27 0.59 -27.24
CA ASN A 128 -24.69 0.12 -28.51
C ASN A 128 -23.60 -0.92 -28.27
N ARG A 129 -22.82 -0.83 -27.18
CA ARG A 129 -21.87 -1.88 -26.79
C ARG A 129 -22.58 -3.23 -26.57
N LEU A 130 -23.77 -3.21 -25.97
CA LEU A 130 -24.60 -4.42 -25.79
C LEU A 130 -25.17 -4.94 -27.11
N ILE A 131 -25.52 -4.06 -28.05
CA ILE A 131 -25.94 -4.47 -29.40
C ILE A 131 -24.77 -5.12 -30.14
N LEU A 132 -23.57 -4.54 -30.08
CA LEU A 132 -22.36 -5.13 -30.66
C LEU A 132 -22.08 -6.53 -30.10
N LEU A 133 -22.30 -6.75 -28.80
CA LEU A 133 -22.20 -8.08 -28.18
C LEU A 133 -23.21 -9.06 -28.77
N LYS A 134 -24.47 -8.64 -28.87
CA LYS A 134 -25.56 -9.46 -29.42
C LYS A 134 -25.31 -9.86 -30.87
N GLU A 135 -24.77 -8.93 -31.67
CA GLU A 135 -24.51 -9.14 -33.10
C GLU A 135 -23.12 -9.74 -33.39
N ASN A 136 -22.36 -10.18 -32.37
CA ASN A 136 -21.01 -10.76 -32.49
C ASN A 136 -19.98 -9.84 -33.19
N ALA A 137 -20.13 -8.52 -33.05
CA ALA A 137 -19.22 -7.56 -33.68
C ALA A 137 -17.78 -7.66 -33.15
N PHE A 138 -17.60 -8.09 -31.90
CA PHE A 138 -16.28 -8.30 -31.31
C PHE A 138 -15.49 -9.41 -32.00
N ASP A 139 -16.17 -10.46 -32.49
CA ASP A 139 -15.54 -11.52 -33.27
C ASP A 139 -14.93 -10.94 -34.56
N THR A 140 -15.65 -10.03 -35.23
CA THR A 140 -15.16 -9.29 -36.41
C THR A 140 -14.00 -8.36 -36.06
N ILE A 141 -14.10 -7.55 -35.00
CA ILE A 141 -13.04 -6.62 -34.60
C ILE A 141 -11.74 -7.39 -34.30
N VAL A 142 -11.83 -8.50 -33.56
CA VAL A 142 -10.67 -9.34 -33.24
C VAL A 142 -10.15 -10.09 -34.48
N ASP A 143 -11.02 -10.48 -35.42
CA ASP A 143 -10.60 -11.06 -36.69
C ASP A 143 -9.75 -10.08 -37.52
N VAL A 144 -10.19 -8.82 -37.63
CA VAL A 144 -9.43 -7.77 -38.32
C VAL A 144 -8.08 -7.54 -37.62
N LEU A 145 -8.06 -7.44 -36.29
CA LEU A 145 -6.83 -7.29 -35.51
C LEU A 145 -5.86 -8.47 -35.73
N ARG A 146 -6.38 -9.69 -35.84
CA ARG A 146 -5.58 -10.91 -35.98
C ARG A 146 -5.04 -11.13 -37.40
N ASN A 147 -5.88 -10.85 -38.40
CA ASN A 147 -5.67 -11.34 -39.76
C ASN A 147 -5.39 -10.24 -40.79
N SER A 148 -5.54 -8.96 -40.44
CA SER A 148 -5.15 -7.87 -41.34
C SER A 148 -3.64 -7.66 -41.35
N THR A 149 -3.06 -7.41 -42.53
CA THR A 149 -1.66 -7.04 -42.69
C THR A 149 -1.46 -5.53 -42.84
N HIS A 150 -2.56 -4.76 -42.86
CA HIS A 150 -2.53 -3.32 -43.07
C HIS A 150 -2.50 -2.58 -41.73
N ALA A 151 -1.47 -1.76 -41.51
CA ALA A 151 -1.27 -1.02 -40.26
C ALA A 151 -2.48 -0.15 -39.89
N ASP A 152 -3.11 0.51 -40.87
CA ASP A 152 -4.31 1.31 -40.62
C ASP A 152 -5.53 0.47 -40.23
N SER A 153 -5.71 -0.73 -40.78
CA SER A 153 -6.78 -1.65 -40.36
C SER A 153 -6.56 -2.09 -38.91
N ILE A 154 -5.33 -2.46 -38.55
CA ILE A 154 -4.95 -2.83 -37.18
C ILE A 154 -5.21 -1.67 -36.22
N LYS A 155 -4.76 -0.46 -36.57
CA LYS A 155 -4.99 0.77 -35.78
C LYS A 155 -6.47 1.03 -35.53
N ASN A 156 -7.31 0.91 -36.57
CA ASN A 156 -8.74 1.12 -36.42
C ASN A 156 -9.42 -0.02 -35.64
N ALA A 157 -8.95 -1.26 -35.74
CA ALA A 157 -9.42 -2.36 -34.90
C ALA A 157 -9.08 -2.12 -33.42
N CYS A 158 -7.86 -1.67 -33.10
CA CYS A 158 -7.48 -1.24 -31.76
C CYS A 158 -8.36 -0.07 -31.28
N GLY A 159 -8.63 0.93 -32.13
CA GLY A 159 -9.52 2.05 -31.82
C GLY A 159 -10.98 1.64 -31.58
N ALA A 160 -11.47 0.64 -32.32
CA ALA A 160 -12.77 0.04 -32.08
C ALA A 160 -12.81 -0.68 -30.73
N LEU A 161 -11.79 -1.47 -30.40
CA LEU A 161 -11.68 -2.10 -29.07
C LEU A 161 -11.66 -1.04 -27.96
N LEU A 162 -10.91 0.06 -28.12
CA LEU A 162 -10.84 1.12 -27.13
C LEU A 162 -12.23 1.66 -26.76
N ASN A 163 -13.00 2.08 -27.76
CA ASN A 163 -14.33 2.68 -27.52
C ASN A 163 -15.39 1.65 -27.09
N THR A 164 -15.25 0.40 -27.52
CA THR A 164 -16.24 -0.65 -27.24
C THR A 164 -16.01 -1.36 -25.91
N THR A 165 -14.80 -1.32 -25.37
CA THR A 165 -14.45 -1.96 -24.08
C THR A 165 -14.33 -0.99 -22.91
N MET A 166 -14.21 0.31 -23.16
CA MET A 166 -14.13 1.35 -22.12
C MET A 166 -15.31 1.24 -21.13
N SER A 167 -14.98 0.98 -19.86
CA SER A 167 -15.92 0.84 -18.75
C SER A 167 -17.07 -0.15 -19.03
N CYS A 168 -16.79 -1.24 -19.75
CA CYS A 168 -17.81 -2.22 -20.16
C CYS A 168 -17.32 -3.66 -19.94
N GLU A 169 -17.51 -4.18 -18.73
CA GLU A 169 -17.09 -5.53 -18.32
C GLU A 169 -17.57 -6.66 -19.25
N PRO A 170 -18.82 -6.68 -19.76
CA PRO A 170 -19.25 -7.71 -20.71
C PRO A 170 -18.47 -7.68 -22.04
N ALA A 171 -18.13 -6.48 -22.53
CA ALA A 171 -17.32 -6.31 -23.74
C ALA A 171 -15.87 -6.73 -23.49
N GLN A 172 -15.27 -6.28 -22.38
CA GLN A 172 -13.92 -6.68 -21.97
C GLN A 172 -13.81 -8.22 -21.84
N THR A 173 -14.79 -8.86 -21.19
CA THR A 173 -14.84 -10.32 -21.02
C THR A 173 -14.85 -11.04 -22.35
N LYS A 174 -15.73 -10.65 -23.27
CA LYS A 174 -15.83 -11.23 -24.61
C LYS A 174 -14.53 -11.07 -25.40
N VAL A 175 -13.89 -9.90 -25.33
CA VAL A 175 -12.61 -9.62 -26.02
C VAL A 175 -11.47 -10.50 -25.48
N VAL A 176 -11.41 -10.71 -24.15
CA VAL A 176 -10.45 -11.65 -23.54
C VAL A 176 -10.71 -13.09 -23.98
N GLU A 177 -11.97 -13.54 -23.99
CA GLU A 177 -12.36 -14.89 -24.45
C GLU A 177 -11.98 -15.16 -25.90
N LEU A 178 -12.04 -14.13 -26.75
CA LEU A 178 -11.63 -14.19 -28.16
C LEU A 178 -10.11 -14.24 -28.36
N GLY A 179 -9.32 -14.16 -27.28
CA GLY A 179 -7.85 -14.20 -27.35
C GLY A 179 -7.23 -12.91 -27.89
N ALA A 180 -7.90 -11.77 -27.75
CA ALA A 180 -7.40 -10.49 -28.26
C ALA A 180 -6.09 -10.06 -27.59
N VAL A 181 -5.87 -10.44 -26.32
CA VAL A 181 -4.66 -10.10 -25.55
C VAL A 181 -3.38 -10.53 -26.28
N GLU A 182 -3.35 -11.74 -26.87
CA GLU A 182 -2.19 -12.20 -27.64
C GLU A 182 -1.90 -11.30 -28.85
N GLN A 183 -2.95 -10.83 -29.54
CA GLN A 183 -2.76 -9.98 -30.72
C GLN A 183 -2.38 -8.54 -30.33
N LEU A 184 -2.94 -8.02 -29.24
CA LEU A 184 -2.54 -6.72 -28.69
C LEU A 184 -1.06 -6.73 -28.29
N LEU A 185 -0.58 -7.79 -27.63
CA LEU A 185 0.85 -7.93 -27.30
C LEU A 185 1.74 -7.93 -28.56
N LYS A 186 1.35 -8.58 -29.66
CA LYS A 186 2.09 -8.51 -30.93
C LYS A 186 2.18 -7.09 -31.50
N VAL A 187 1.14 -6.27 -31.31
CA VAL A 187 1.18 -4.85 -31.69
C VAL A 187 2.21 -4.09 -30.85
N LEU A 188 2.29 -4.39 -29.54
CA LEU A 188 3.27 -3.77 -28.64
C LEU A 188 4.72 -4.18 -28.94
N GLU A 189 4.95 -5.32 -29.62
CA GLU A 189 6.28 -5.81 -30.01
C GLU A 189 6.89 -5.10 -31.23
N THR A 190 6.18 -4.13 -31.83
CA THR A 190 6.64 -3.40 -33.01
C THR A 190 8.05 -2.83 -32.81
N GLN A 191 8.90 -2.95 -33.83
CA GLN A 191 10.25 -2.38 -33.83
C GLN A 191 10.26 -0.92 -34.31
N ASP A 192 9.25 -0.53 -35.09
CA ASP A 192 9.11 0.83 -35.61
C ASP A 192 8.11 1.60 -34.74
N LEU A 193 8.60 2.09 -33.60
CA LEU A 193 7.76 2.77 -32.62
C LEU A 193 7.27 4.12 -33.12
N GLU A 194 8.11 4.87 -33.84
CA GLU A 194 7.78 6.20 -34.35
C GLU A 194 6.61 6.15 -35.34
N GLU A 195 6.63 5.20 -36.30
CA GLU A 195 5.53 5.07 -37.25
C GLU A 195 4.24 4.50 -36.62
N ASN A 196 4.36 3.77 -35.50
CA ASN A 196 3.25 3.05 -34.88
C ASN A 196 2.82 3.57 -33.51
N GLU A 197 3.33 4.72 -33.08
CA GLU A 197 3.16 5.26 -31.72
C GLU A 197 1.68 5.30 -31.31
N VAL A 198 0.83 5.89 -32.16
CA VAL A 198 -0.62 5.99 -31.91
C VAL A 198 -1.26 4.60 -31.74
N THR A 199 -0.88 3.65 -32.59
CA THR A 199 -1.42 2.28 -32.56
C THR A 199 -0.98 1.56 -31.28
N VAL A 200 0.28 1.69 -30.89
CA VAL A 200 0.84 1.12 -29.65
C VAL A 200 0.17 1.72 -28.42
N THR A 201 0.00 3.05 -28.38
CA THR A 201 -0.70 3.75 -27.30
C THR A 201 -2.13 3.24 -27.14
N ILE A 202 -2.87 3.09 -28.24
CA ILE A 202 -4.25 2.54 -28.19
C ILE A 202 -4.23 1.08 -27.74
N ALA A 203 -3.35 0.24 -28.27
CA ALA A 203 -3.27 -1.17 -27.91
C ALA A 203 -2.90 -1.39 -26.43
N ALA A 204 -2.01 -0.56 -25.88
CA ALA A 204 -1.66 -0.58 -24.46
C ALA A 204 -2.86 -0.17 -23.60
N ARG A 205 -3.59 0.88 -23.97
CA ARG A 205 -4.80 1.34 -23.23
C ARG A 205 -5.92 0.30 -23.25
N VAL A 206 -6.15 -0.35 -24.39
CA VAL A 206 -7.08 -1.48 -24.46
C VAL A 206 -6.63 -2.60 -23.53
N SER A 207 -5.34 -2.95 -23.54
CA SER A 207 -4.80 -3.99 -22.66
C SER A 207 -4.94 -3.63 -21.19
N ALA A 208 -4.81 -2.35 -20.81
CA ALA A 208 -5.05 -1.85 -19.46
C ALA A 208 -6.53 -2.06 -19.05
N PHE A 209 -7.49 -1.71 -19.92
CA PHE A 209 -8.91 -1.97 -19.67
C PHE A 209 -9.20 -3.46 -19.47
N LEU A 210 -8.56 -4.35 -20.24
CA LEU A 210 -8.73 -5.79 -20.06
C LEU A 210 -8.15 -6.29 -18.73
N CYS A 211 -7.14 -5.62 -18.18
CA CYS A 211 -6.52 -5.95 -16.89
C CYS A 211 -7.34 -5.50 -15.67
N GLU A 212 -8.46 -4.79 -15.87
CA GLU A 212 -9.49 -4.63 -14.83
C GLU A 212 -10.12 -5.99 -14.46
N LEU A 213 -10.04 -6.98 -15.36
CA LEU A 213 -10.50 -8.35 -15.14
C LEU A 213 -9.35 -9.29 -14.75
N ASP A 214 -9.59 -10.19 -13.80
CA ASP A 214 -8.61 -11.22 -13.43
C ASP A 214 -8.27 -12.12 -14.64
N THR A 215 -9.24 -12.44 -15.49
CA THR A 215 -9.02 -13.22 -16.72
C THR A 215 -8.11 -12.51 -17.71
N GLY A 216 -8.19 -11.18 -17.82
CA GLY A 216 -7.28 -10.38 -18.64
C GLY A 216 -5.86 -10.38 -18.09
N ILE A 217 -5.70 -10.22 -16.77
CA ILE A 217 -4.40 -10.34 -16.09
C ILE A 217 -3.78 -11.72 -16.36
N GLN A 218 -4.54 -12.80 -16.19
CA GLN A 218 -4.06 -14.16 -16.48
C GLN A 218 -3.68 -14.34 -17.95
N ALA A 219 -4.40 -13.70 -18.88
CA ALA A 219 -4.09 -13.73 -20.29
C ALA A 219 -2.77 -13.00 -20.62
N ILE A 220 -2.46 -11.87 -19.97
CA ILE A 220 -1.15 -11.19 -20.11
C ILE A 220 -0.03 -12.12 -19.66
N ILE A 221 -0.17 -12.72 -18.47
CA ILE A 221 0.85 -13.63 -17.91
C ILE A 221 1.04 -14.85 -18.82
N LYS A 222 -0.04 -15.48 -19.27
CA LYS A 222 -0.01 -16.67 -20.12
C LYS A 222 0.68 -16.42 -21.47
N ASN A 223 0.54 -15.23 -22.04
CA ASN A 223 1.09 -14.87 -23.34
C ASN A 223 2.47 -14.19 -23.25
N SER A 224 3.22 -14.41 -22.17
CA SER A 224 4.55 -13.79 -21.94
C SER A 224 4.53 -12.26 -21.98
N GLY A 225 3.37 -11.64 -21.72
CA GLY A 225 3.18 -10.20 -21.88
C GLY A 225 4.01 -9.37 -20.91
N ILE A 226 4.37 -9.90 -19.74
CA ILE A 226 5.26 -9.21 -18.77
C ILE A 226 6.57 -8.79 -19.44
N LYS A 227 7.20 -9.70 -20.19
CA LYS A 227 8.45 -9.43 -20.89
C LYS A 227 8.26 -8.39 -21.99
N THR A 228 7.23 -8.54 -22.81
CA THR A 228 6.89 -7.59 -23.87
C THR A 228 6.69 -6.16 -23.33
N LEU A 229 5.98 -6.04 -22.21
CA LEU A 229 5.69 -4.76 -21.55
C LEU A 229 6.96 -4.11 -20.98
N ILE A 230 7.82 -4.88 -20.30
CA ILE A 230 9.07 -4.35 -19.73
C ILE A 230 10.04 -3.94 -20.84
N GLN A 231 10.15 -4.72 -21.92
CA GLN A 231 10.98 -4.35 -23.08
C GLN A 231 10.47 -3.09 -23.80
N LEU A 232 9.16 -2.89 -23.84
CA LEU A 232 8.57 -1.66 -24.36
C LEU A 232 8.93 -0.47 -23.47
N LEU A 233 8.86 -0.61 -22.13
CA LEU A 233 9.32 0.41 -21.19
C LEU A 233 10.82 0.74 -21.34
N GLU A 234 11.69 -0.26 -21.49
CA GLU A 234 13.13 -0.03 -21.69
C GLU A 234 13.43 0.86 -22.90
N ARG A 235 12.59 0.77 -23.94
CA ARG A 235 12.70 1.60 -25.14
C ARG A 235 12.08 2.97 -24.94
N THR A 236 10.87 3.04 -24.42
CA THR A 236 10.13 4.31 -24.29
C THR A 236 10.70 5.22 -23.21
N CYS A 237 11.25 4.67 -22.12
CA CYS A 237 11.86 5.46 -21.06
C CYS A 237 13.19 6.13 -21.45
N GLN A 238 13.73 5.86 -22.65
CA GLN A 238 14.85 6.61 -23.21
C GLN A 238 14.43 8.01 -23.72
N ASP A 239 13.14 8.17 -24.05
CA ASP A 239 12.52 9.44 -24.42
C ASP A 239 11.13 9.53 -23.76
N VAL A 240 11.15 9.84 -22.47
CA VAL A 240 9.94 9.91 -21.64
C VAL A 240 8.91 10.89 -22.20
N GLU A 241 9.36 11.99 -22.80
CA GLU A 241 8.47 13.06 -23.25
C GLU A 241 7.64 12.63 -24.45
N SER A 242 8.29 12.01 -25.43
CA SER A 242 7.62 11.51 -26.63
C SER A 242 6.67 10.35 -26.33
N TYR A 243 6.97 9.55 -25.30
CA TYR A 243 6.27 8.29 -25.06
C TYR A 243 5.57 8.18 -23.71
N VAL A 244 5.33 9.30 -23.01
CA VAL A 244 4.74 9.31 -21.67
C VAL A 244 3.41 8.55 -21.61
N ASP A 245 2.56 8.65 -22.64
CA ASP A 245 1.25 7.99 -22.68
C ASP A 245 1.37 6.47 -22.87
N ILE A 246 2.43 6.00 -23.54
CA ILE A 246 2.74 4.57 -23.64
C ILE A 246 3.27 4.07 -22.30
N ILE A 247 4.18 4.82 -21.66
CA ILE A 247 4.77 4.49 -20.37
C ILE A 247 3.68 4.38 -19.30
N ASP A 248 2.74 5.34 -19.27
CA ASP A 248 1.57 5.35 -18.39
C ASP A 248 0.70 4.10 -18.60
N ALA A 249 0.25 3.87 -19.83
CA ALA A 249 -0.62 2.73 -20.15
C ALA A 249 0.04 1.37 -19.88
N VAL A 250 1.35 1.22 -20.15
CA VAL A 250 2.09 -0.01 -19.84
C VAL A 250 2.24 -0.22 -18.34
N THR A 251 2.45 0.87 -17.58
CA THR A 251 2.53 0.81 -16.11
C THR A 251 1.18 0.43 -15.50
N ASP A 252 0.07 0.94 -16.05
CA ASP A 252 -1.29 0.56 -15.66
C ASP A 252 -1.61 -0.92 -15.91
N ILE A 253 -0.98 -1.55 -16.92
CA ILE A 253 -1.06 -3.00 -17.11
C ILE A 253 -0.20 -3.73 -16.08
N LEU A 254 1.05 -3.30 -15.90
CA LEU A 254 2.02 -4.00 -15.06
C LEU A 254 1.64 -3.98 -13.58
N ARG A 255 1.02 -2.90 -13.06
CA ARG A 255 0.66 -2.80 -11.64
C ARG A 255 -0.28 -3.93 -11.17
N PRO A 256 -1.48 -4.14 -11.75
CA PRO A 256 -2.36 -5.23 -11.36
C PRO A 256 -1.79 -6.62 -11.71
N VAL A 257 -0.96 -6.72 -12.77
CA VAL A 257 -0.28 -7.97 -13.14
C VAL A 257 0.74 -8.36 -12.07
N ALA A 258 1.61 -7.44 -11.65
CA ALA A 258 2.66 -7.66 -10.64
C ALA A 258 2.10 -7.90 -9.24
N ALA A 259 0.82 -7.59 -8.98
CA ALA A 259 0.15 -8.01 -7.75
C ALA A 259 -0.09 -9.53 -7.66
N LYS A 260 0.04 -10.28 -8.78
CA LYS A 260 -0.11 -11.74 -8.80
C LYS A 260 1.21 -12.43 -8.49
N ASP A 261 1.19 -13.38 -7.57
CA ASP A 261 2.35 -14.18 -7.17
C ASP A 261 3.04 -14.89 -8.36
N SER A 262 2.28 -15.35 -9.37
CA SER A 262 2.83 -15.93 -10.59
C SER A 262 3.65 -14.92 -11.42
N ALA A 263 3.18 -13.67 -11.52
CA ALA A 263 3.89 -12.61 -12.22
C ALA A 263 5.13 -12.16 -11.44
N GLN A 264 5.05 -12.02 -10.12
CA GLN A 264 6.20 -11.68 -9.26
C GLN A 264 7.34 -12.68 -9.45
N LYS A 265 7.01 -13.98 -9.49
CA LYS A 265 7.98 -15.05 -9.78
C LYS A 265 8.55 -14.95 -11.19
N ALA A 266 7.71 -14.73 -12.20
CA ALA A 266 8.14 -14.61 -13.60
C ALA A 266 9.08 -13.43 -13.82
N ILE A 267 8.76 -12.24 -13.28
CA ILE A 267 9.62 -11.04 -13.39
C ILE A 267 11.04 -11.33 -12.90
N PHE A 268 11.18 -11.99 -11.75
CA PHE A 268 12.51 -12.32 -11.23
C PHE A 268 13.19 -13.44 -12.03
N GLN A 269 12.49 -14.56 -12.29
CA GLN A 269 13.05 -15.73 -12.97
C GLN A 269 13.52 -15.43 -14.40
N GLU A 270 12.86 -14.50 -15.08
CA GLU A 270 13.20 -14.07 -16.44
C GLU A 270 14.24 -12.94 -16.48
N GLY A 271 14.74 -12.48 -15.32
CA GLY A 271 15.74 -11.42 -15.25
C GLY A 271 15.20 -10.02 -15.56
N LEU A 272 13.89 -9.83 -15.44
CA LEU A 272 13.20 -8.58 -15.79
C LEU A 272 13.19 -7.55 -14.65
N LEU A 273 13.61 -7.94 -13.44
CA LEU A 273 13.78 -7.00 -12.33
C LEU A 273 14.87 -5.96 -12.63
N THR A 274 16.02 -6.37 -13.17
CA THR A 274 17.13 -5.45 -13.48
C THR A 274 16.73 -4.31 -14.43
N PRO A 275 16.08 -4.58 -15.58
CA PRO A 275 15.49 -3.53 -16.43
C PRO A 275 14.58 -2.54 -15.69
N LEU A 276 13.71 -3.02 -14.80
CA LEU A 276 12.82 -2.15 -14.02
C LEU A 276 13.61 -1.24 -13.08
N LEU A 277 14.65 -1.77 -12.43
CA LEU A 277 15.54 -0.96 -11.59
C LEU A 277 16.29 0.09 -12.43
N ASP A 278 16.74 -0.26 -13.64
CA ASP A 278 17.46 0.65 -14.55
C ASP A 278 16.55 1.80 -15.00
N ILE A 279 15.29 1.52 -15.28
CA ILE A 279 14.27 2.53 -15.60
C ILE A 279 14.08 3.48 -14.41
N LEU A 280 13.93 2.96 -13.18
CA LEU A 280 13.74 3.81 -12.00
C LEU A 280 14.94 4.74 -11.71
N GLU A 281 16.16 4.26 -11.99
CA GLU A 281 17.38 5.05 -11.82
C GLU A 281 17.48 6.19 -12.83
N ASN A 282 17.28 5.86 -14.12
CA ASN A 282 17.73 6.69 -15.22
C ASN A 282 16.61 7.46 -15.94
N ALA A 283 15.36 7.01 -15.85
CA ALA A 283 14.26 7.67 -16.54
C ALA A 283 13.88 8.99 -15.85
N GLY A 284 13.71 10.03 -16.68
CA GLY A 284 13.35 11.38 -16.28
C GLY A 284 12.93 12.24 -17.47
N THR A 285 12.31 13.37 -17.17
CA THR A 285 11.91 14.43 -18.08
C THR A 285 13.09 15.37 -18.38
N SER A 286 13.11 15.99 -19.56
CA SER A 286 14.09 17.01 -19.92
C SER A 286 13.58 18.41 -19.59
N ASP A 287 14.48 19.27 -19.12
CA ASP A 287 14.22 20.68 -18.85
C ASP A 287 14.39 21.57 -20.10
N GLU A 288 14.90 21.02 -21.20
CA GLU A 288 15.32 21.80 -22.36
C GLU A 288 14.13 22.47 -23.07
N GLY A 289 14.19 23.79 -23.21
CA GLY A 289 13.20 24.56 -23.98
C GLY A 289 11.85 24.79 -23.30
N LYS A 290 11.66 24.33 -22.07
CA LYS A 290 10.39 24.41 -21.33
C LYS A 290 10.31 25.58 -20.37
N THR A 291 9.11 26.09 -20.19
CA THR A 291 8.77 27.03 -19.11
C THR A 291 8.74 26.31 -17.75
N GLU A 292 8.86 27.06 -16.66
CA GLU A 292 8.78 26.50 -15.29
C GLU A 292 7.42 25.87 -14.95
N GLU A 293 6.36 26.23 -15.68
CA GLU A 293 5.03 25.62 -15.52
C GLU A 293 4.95 24.26 -16.23
N GLU A 294 5.44 24.18 -17.47
CA GLU A 294 5.50 22.93 -18.25
C GLU A 294 6.38 21.88 -17.56
N LYS A 295 7.57 22.28 -17.07
CA LYS A 295 8.45 21.38 -16.31
C LYS A 295 7.74 20.75 -15.12
N LYS A 296 7.04 21.56 -14.33
CA LYS A 296 6.31 21.08 -13.14
C LYS A 296 5.16 20.14 -13.49
N GLU A 297 4.49 20.38 -14.62
CA GLU A 297 3.41 19.51 -15.07
C GLU A 297 3.94 18.14 -15.53
N ASP A 298 4.99 18.14 -16.34
CA ASP A 298 5.66 16.94 -16.84
C ASP A 298 6.28 16.13 -15.69
N ASP A 299 7.02 16.79 -14.80
CA ASP A 299 7.61 16.16 -13.61
C ASP A 299 6.54 15.54 -12.73
N LYS A 300 5.40 16.21 -12.55
CA LYS A 300 4.29 15.70 -11.75
C LYS A 300 3.64 14.50 -12.42
N LYS A 301 3.41 14.54 -13.75
CA LYS A 301 2.83 13.43 -14.51
C LYS A 301 3.76 12.22 -14.44
N PHE A 302 5.04 12.40 -14.71
CA PHE A 302 6.00 11.31 -14.68
C PHE A 302 6.27 10.78 -13.26
N ALA A 303 6.28 11.63 -12.24
CA ALA A 303 6.40 11.19 -10.85
C ALA A 303 5.26 10.27 -10.40
N ALA A 304 4.04 10.47 -10.91
CA ALA A 304 2.92 9.56 -10.66
C ALA A 304 3.20 8.18 -11.28
N ILE A 305 3.58 8.13 -12.56
CA ILE A 305 3.90 6.88 -13.25
C ILE A 305 5.08 6.16 -12.58
N LYS A 306 6.09 6.92 -12.14
CA LYS A 306 7.26 6.39 -11.45
C LYS A 306 6.90 5.78 -10.09
N ALA A 307 5.97 6.37 -9.35
CA ALA A 307 5.46 5.80 -8.11
C ALA A 307 4.80 4.43 -8.36
N ASP A 308 4.12 4.28 -9.49
CA ASP A 308 3.44 3.05 -9.87
C ASP A 308 4.42 1.96 -10.33
N LEU A 309 5.49 2.34 -11.04
CA LEU A 309 6.62 1.45 -11.33
C LEU A 309 7.36 1.00 -10.06
N ILE A 310 7.46 1.88 -9.05
CA ILE A 310 7.99 1.51 -7.73
C ILE A 310 7.11 0.43 -7.08
N GLU A 311 5.78 0.54 -7.17
CA GLU A 311 4.87 -0.51 -6.67
C GLU A 311 5.07 -1.84 -7.39
N VAL A 312 5.32 -1.83 -8.71
CA VAL A 312 5.66 -3.03 -9.49
C VAL A 312 6.95 -3.67 -8.95
N VAL A 313 8.03 -2.90 -8.79
CA VAL A 313 9.32 -3.39 -8.26
C VAL A 313 9.18 -3.95 -6.85
N VAL A 314 8.51 -3.22 -5.96
CA VAL A 314 8.26 -3.66 -4.57
C VAL A 314 7.46 -4.96 -4.56
N SER A 315 6.47 -5.10 -5.44
CA SER A 315 5.64 -6.32 -5.53
C SER A 315 6.45 -7.57 -5.83
N VAL A 316 7.51 -7.47 -6.64
CA VAL A 316 8.41 -8.61 -6.96
C VAL A 316 9.06 -9.18 -5.69
N THR A 317 9.34 -8.33 -4.70
CA THR A 317 9.98 -8.73 -3.44
C THR A 317 9.01 -9.35 -2.42
N LEU A 318 7.70 -9.26 -2.65
CA LEU A 318 6.67 -9.85 -1.77
C LEU A 318 6.60 -11.38 -1.89
N ALA A 319 6.90 -11.93 -3.07
CA ALA A 319 6.85 -13.37 -3.30
C ALA A 319 7.88 -14.11 -2.44
N ASP A 320 7.42 -15.07 -1.65
CA ASP A 320 8.29 -15.90 -0.79
C ASP A 320 9.37 -16.64 -1.59
N ALA A 321 9.04 -17.05 -2.83
CA ALA A 321 9.98 -17.71 -3.72
C ALA A 321 11.14 -16.80 -4.17
N ASN A 322 10.93 -15.48 -4.17
CA ASN A 322 11.93 -14.49 -4.58
C ASN A 322 12.78 -13.98 -3.41
N MET A 323 12.32 -14.14 -2.16
CA MET A 323 12.99 -13.62 -0.97
C MET A 323 14.46 -14.05 -0.87
N ILE A 324 14.75 -15.35 -0.99
CA ILE A 324 16.12 -15.89 -0.87
C ILE A 324 16.97 -15.55 -2.11
N PRO A 325 16.49 -15.76 -3.35
CA PRO A 325 17.25 -15.39 -4.54
C PRO A 325 17.62 -13.90 -4.61
N ILE A 326 16.67 -12.99 -4.35
CA ILE A 326 16.92 -11.54 -4.36
C ILE A 326 17.95 -11.17 -3.29
N PHE A 327 17.82 -11.71 -2.08
CA PHE A 327 18.76 -11.41 -1.00
C PHE A 327 20.19 -11.89 -1.28
N ASN A 328 20.34 -12.98 -2.03
CA ASN A 328 21.63 -13.53 -2.43
C ASN A 328 22.20 -12.88 -3.70
N ASP A 329 21.41 -12.10 -4.42
CA ASP A 329 21.87 -11.32 -5.56
C ASP A 329 22.58 -10.05 -5.07
N LYS A 330 23.91 -10.07 -5.13
CA LYS A 330 24.74 -8.97 -4.63
C LYS A 330 24.57 -7.68 -5.42
N GLU A 331 24.24 -7.76 -6.70
CA GLU A 331 24.06 -6.58 -7.54
C GLU A 331 22.78 -5.86 -7.13
N ILE A 332 21.67 -6.59 -7.03
CA ILE A 332 20.38 -6.04 -6.59
C ILE A 332 20.49 -5.50 -5.16
N MET A 333 21.08 -6.26 -4.24
CA MET A 333 21.25 -5.80 -2.85
C MET A 333 22.14 -4.55 -2.77
N HIS A 334 23.22 -4.47 -3.55
CA HIS A 334 24.06 -3.28 -3.60
C HIS A 334 23.32 -2.06 -4.15
N ARG A 335 22.47 -2.23 -5.16
CA ARG A 335 21.61 -1.15 -5.68
C ARG A 335 20.65 -0.64 -4.63
N PHE A 336 19.93 -1.52 -3.94
CA PHE A 336 19.03 -1.10 -2.85
C PHE A 336 19.77 -0.32 -1.76
N LEU A 337 20.96 -0.76 -1.35
CA LEU A 337 21.76 -0.05 -0.35
C LEU A 337 22.24 1.31 -0.88
N THR A 338 22.67 1.38 -2.14
CA THR A 338 23.10 2.63 -2.79
C THR A 338 21.94 3.63 -2.87
N TRP A 339 20.73 3.16 -3.18
CA TRP A 339 19.54 4.01 -3.25
C TRP A 339 19.18 4.64 -1.90
N LEU A 340 19.44 3.97 -0.78
CA LEU A 340 19.23 4.57 0.55
C LEU A 340 20.10 5.82 0.78
N ASP A 341 21.29 5.87 0.15
CA ASP A 341 22.24 6.98 0.30
C ASP A 341 21.96 8.16 -0.66
N LEU A 342 21.00 8.03 -1.58
CA LEU A 342 20.64 9.09 -2.55
C LEU A 342 19.71 10.13 -1.93
N ALA A 343 20.28 11.13 -1.26
CA ALA A 343 19.53 12.17 -0.54
C ALA A 343 18.50 12.95 -1.39
N ASP A 344 18.74 13.10 -2.70
CA ASP A 344 17.85 13.82 -3.62
C ASP A 344 16.81 12.92 -4.29
N ARG A 345 16.78 11.61 -3.96
CA ARG A 345 15.92 10.59 -4.57
C ARG A 345 15.13 9.83 -3.52
N GLU A 346 14.27 10.54 -2.81
CA GLU A 346 13.41 9.97 -1.75
C GLU A 346 12.45 8.89 -2.29
N ASP A 347 12.10 8.96 -3.58
CA ASP A 347 11.39 7.91 -4.33
C ASP A 347 12.15 6.57 -4.29
N LEU A 348 13.45 6.60 -4.61
CA LEU A 348 14.31 5.41 -4.58
C LEU A 348 14.63 4.95 -3.17
N GLN A 349 14.84 5.88 -2.23
CA GLN A 349 15.02 5.54 -0.81
C GLN A 349 13.81 4.77 -0.28
N THR A 350 12.60 5.21 -0.63
CA THR A 350 11.36 4.53 -0.26
C THR A 350 11.27 3.15 -0.92
N CYS A 351 11.53 3.05 -2.22
CA CYS A 351 11.52 1.79 -2.95
C CYS A 351 12.51 0.78 -2.35
N ALA A 352 13.75 1.20 -2.10
CA ALA A 352 14.79 0.38 -1.50
C ALA A 352 14.41 -0.09 -0.10
N ALA A 353 13.92 0.81 0.76
CA ALA A 353 13.49 0.45 2.11
C ALA A 353 12.33 -0.58 2.09
N LEU A 354 11.35 -0.41 1.22
CA LEU A 354 10.26 -1.38 1.07
C LEU A 354 10.77 -2.75 0.57
N CYS A 355 11.63 -2.76 -0.46
CA CYS A 355 12.24 -3.98 -0.98
C CYS A 355 13.07 -4.71 0.09
N LEU A 356 13.93 -3.98 0.81
CA LEU A 356 14.74 -4.50 1.92
C LEU A 356 13.86 -5.03 3.05
N GLY A 357 12.79 -4.34 3.41
CA GLY A 357 11.82 -4.79 4.41
C GLY A 357 11.17 -6.12 4.06
N ASN A 358 10.84 -6.31 2.77
CA ASN A 358 10.23 -7.54 2.25
C ASN A 358 11.21 -8.73 2.17
N VAL A 359 12.50 -8.47 1.95
CA VAL A 359 13.51 -9.55 1.97
C VAL A 359 14.10 -9.79 3.37
N ALA A 360 14.01 -8.85 4.30
CA ALA A 360 14.45 -8.96 5.69
C ALA A 360 13.42 -9.67 6.60
N ARG A 361 13.01 -10.88 6.22
CA ARG A 361 11.98 -11.67 6.94
C ARG A 361 12.52 -12.91 7.68
N SER A 362 13.84 -13.06 7.77
CA SER A 362 14.48 -14.13 8.55
C SER A 362 15.58 -13.56 9.46
N ASP A 363 15.85 -14.24 10.58
CA ASP A 363 16.93 -13.82 11.49
C ASP A 363 18.28 -13.72 10.77
N GLN A 364 18.58 -14.66 9.87
CA GLN A 364 19.83 -14.65 9.11
C GLN A 364 19.92 -13.44 8.18
N HIS A 365 18.85 -13.10 7.46
CA HIS A 365 18.86 -11.92 6.58
C HIS A 365 19.00 -10.63 7.39
N CYS A 366 18.26 -10.52 8.50
CA CYS A 366 18.37 -9.37 9.40
C CYS A 366 19.78 -9.24 10.00
N ILE A 367 20.42 -10.34 10.38
CA ILE A 367 21.79 -10.34 10.90
C ILE A 367 22.77 -9.91 9.79
N THR A 368 22.67 -10.48 8.59
CA THR A 368 23.55 -10.13 7.46
C THR A 368 23.38 -8.65 7.05
N LEU A 369 22.15 -8.10 7.07
CA LEU A 369 21.92 -6.68 6.80
C LEU A 369 22.61 -5.74 7.78
N VAL A 370 22.64 -6.11 9.07
CA VAL A 370 23.27 -5.31 10.13
C VAL A 370 24.79 -5.48 10.12
N HIS A 371 25.27 -6.73 10.09
CA HIS A 371 26.67 -7.06 10.36
C HIS A 371 27.55 -7.06 9.10
N GLU A 372 26.99 -7.37 7.93
CA GLU A 372 27.77 -7.48 6.68
C GLU A 372 27.49 -6.31 5.73
N TYR A 373 26.22 -5.99 5.48
CA TYR A 373 25.84 -4.90 4.58
C TYR A 373 25.85 -3.51 5.21
N GLN A 374 25.96 -3.39 6.54
CA GLN A 374 25.96 -2.12 7.26
C GLN A 374 24.75 -1.23 6.87
N ALA A 375 23.57 -1.84 6.77
CA ALA A 375 22.36 -1.15 6.30
C ALA A 375 21.75 -0.17 7.33
N VAL A 376 22.20 -0.20 8.59
CA VAL A 376 21.60 0.57 9.69
C VAL A 376 21.83 2.07 9.50
N GLU A 377 23.04 2.48 9.15
CA GLU A 377 23.42 3.88 8.98
C GLU A 377 22.69 4.55 7.81
N PRO A 378 22.60 3.95 6.60
CA PRO A 378 21.77 4.48 5.52
C PRO A 378 20.29 4.59 5.92
N LEU A 379 19.73 3.60 6.62
CA LEU A 379 18.33 3.66 7.09
C LEU A 379 18.12 4.79 8.10
N ILE A 380 19.06 5.01 9.03
CA ILE A 380 19.04 6.16 9.95
C ILE A 380 19.09 7.48 9.18
N HIS A 381 19.88 7.57 8.12
CA HIS A 381 19.95 8.75 7.27
C HIS A 381 18.57 9.08 6.67
N VAL A 382 17.91 8.09 6.07
CA VAL A 382 16.55 8.24 5.53
C VAL A 382 15.58 8.71 6.61
N VAL A 383 15.55 8.04 7.77
CA VAL A 383 14.67 8.40 8.90
C VAL A 383 14.85 9.85 9.37
N ARG A 384 16.09 10.38 9.33
CA ARG A 384 16.40 11.73 9.80
C ARG A 384 16.15 12.82 8.75
N LYS A 385 16.22 12.48 7.46
CA LYS A 385 16.27 13.47 6.36
C LYS A 385 15.03 13.48 5.49
N ALA A 386 14.25 12.41 5.47
CA ALA A 386 13.04 12.29 4.67
C ALA A 386 12.07 13.45 4.93
N VAL A 387 11.54 14.02 3.84
CA VAL A 387 10.49 15.04 3.88
C VAL A 387 9.13 14.38 3.94
N ASP A 388 8.93 13.27 3.23
CA ASP A 388 7.73 12.44 3.25
C ASP A 388 7.79 11.42 4.41
N LEU A 389 6.69 11.31 5.13
CA LEU A 389 6.51 10.30 6.17
C LEU A 389 6.49 8.88 5.59
N LYS A 390 6.21 8.69 4.30
CA LYS A 390 6.28 7.37 3.63
C LYS A 390 7.70 6.80 3.64
N ALA A 391 8.71 7.59 3.31
CA ALA A 391 10.11 7.15 3.33
C ALA A 391 10.55 6.80 4.76
N SER A 392 10.20 7.65 5.74
CA SER A 392 10.43 7.39 7.16
C SER A 392 9.72 6.11 7.63
N HIS A 393 8.48 5.88 7.20
CA HIS A 393 7.71 4.68 7.53
C HIS A 393 8.36 3.42 6.95
N ALA A 394 8.76 3.45 5.68
CA ALA A 394 9.45 2.34 5.03
C ALA A 394 10.77 2.02 5.76
N ALA A 395 11.62 3.02 5.99
CA ALA A 395 12.91 2.83 6.66
C ALA A 395 12.77 2.32 8.10
N THR A 396 11.82 2.87 8.87
CA THR A 396 11.52 2.35 10.22
C THR A 396 10.92 0.94 10.18
N GLY A 397 10.20 0.57 9.12
CA GLY A 397 9.73 -0.80 8.90
C GLY A 397 10.90 -1.80 8.79
N VAL A 398 11.94 -1.44 8.04
CA VAL A 398 13.18 -2.24 7.95
C VAL A 398 13.86 -2.33 9.32
N LEU A 399 14.12 -1.18 9.97
CA LEU A 399 14.75 -1.14 11.29
C LEU A 399 13.99 -1.96 12.33
N ARG A 400 12.65 -1.95 12.28
CA ARG A 400 11.82 -2.79 13.14
C ARG A 400 12.11 -4.27 12.92
N ASN A 401 12.23 -4.74 11.68
CA ASN A 401 12.58 -6.13 11.36
C ASN A 401 14.02 -6.45 11.81
N LEU A 402 14.97 -5.54 11.56
CA LEU A 402 16.37 -5.72 11.97
C LEU A 402 16.55 -5.82 13.49
N ALA A 403 15.65 -5.23 14.28
CA ALA A 403 15.68 -5.31 15.74
C ALA A 403 15.18 -6.65 16.31
N LEU A 404 14.64 -7.57 15.48
CA LEU A 404 14.15 -8.88 15.95
C LEU A 404 15.27 -9.76 16.54
N PRO A 405 16.39 -10.01 15.83
CA PRO A 405 17.42 -10.90 16.32
C PRO A 405 18.19 -10.25 17.47
N GLU A 406 18.41 -10.99 18.55
CA GLU A 406 19.17 -10.51 19.71
C GLU A 406 20.58 -10.03 19.35
N LYS A 407 21.24 -10.72 18.40
CA LYS A 407 22.57 -10.37 17.89
C LYS A 407 22.67 -8.97 17.27
N ASN A 408 21.55 -8.36 16.89
CA ASN A 408 21.56 -7.04 16.26
C ASN A 408 21.40 -5.88 17.27
N ARG A 409 20.87 -6.14 18.47
CA ARG A 409 20.41 -5.09 19.39
C ARG A 409 21.53 -4.14 19.80
N GLU A 410 22.69 -4.68 20.16
CA GLU A 410 23.83 -3.87 20.59
C GLU A 410 24.34 -2.96 19.46
N GLN A 411 24.59 -3.51 18.27
CA GLN A 411 25.09 -2.72 17.13
C GLN A 411 24.08 -1.67 16.67
N MET A 412 22.78 -2.00 16.61
CA MET A 412 21.73 -1.04 16.27
C MET A 412 21.61 0.08 17.31
N GLY A 413 21.75 -0.27 18.59
CA GLY A 413 21.85 0.69 19.68
C GLY A 413 23.02 1.65 19.51
N ASN A 414 24.22 1.09 19.30
CA ASN A 414 25.46 1.85 19.11
C ASN A 414 25.43 2.74 17.86
N ALA A 415 24.74 2.32 16.80
CA ALA A 415 24.55 3.12 15.59
C ALA A 415 23.59 4.32 15.78
N GLY A 416 22.85 4.37 16.91
CA GLY A 416 21.97 5.48 17.24
C GLY A 416 20.55 5.35 16.68
N VAL A 417 20.06 4.13 16.45
CA VAL A 417 18.68 3.88 15.95
C VAL A 417 17.64 4.50 16.90
N ILE A 418 17.83 4.34 18.22
CA ILE A 418 16.90 4.88 19.23
C ILE A 418 16.79 6.40 19.09
N GLN A 419 17.93 7.09 19.05
CA GLN A 419 18.03 8.54 18.96
C GLN A 419 17.51 9.08 17.62
N ALA A 420 17.67 8.33 16.53
CA ALA A 420 17.12 8.71 15.24
C ALA A 420 15.59 8.60 15.18
N CYS A 421 15.01 7.57 15.82
CA CYS A 421 13.59 7.24 15.65
C CYS A 421 12.66 7.94 16.67
N PHE A 422 13.07 8.11 17.93
CA PHE A 422 12.13 8.59 18.97
C PHE A 422 11.49 9.97 18.70
N PRO A 423 12.14 10.95 18.04
CA PRO A 423 11.51 12.25 17.79
C PRO A 423 10.27 12.15 16.89
N LEU A 424 10.21 11.11 16.04
CA LEU A 424 9.08 10.87 15.14
C LEU A 424 7.83 10.36 15.86
N LEU A 425 7.93 9.94 17.13
CA LEU A 425 6.76 9.61 17.97
C LEU A 425 5.84 10.83 18.20
N LYS A 426 6.35 12.05 17.98
CA LYS A 426 5.59 13.31 18.09
C LYS A 426 4.76 13.63 16.85
N LYS A 427 4.97 12.94 15.72
CA LYS A 427 4.20 13.20 14.49
C LYS A 427 2.77 12.70 14.69
N ASP A 428 1.82 13.62 14.76
CA ASP A 428 0.39 13.31 14.82
C ASP A 428 -0.08 12.66 13.52
N ASN A 429 -1.14 11.84 13.60
CA ASN A 429 -1.75 11.14 12.46
C ASN A 429 -0.82 10.18 11.68
N ALA A 430 0.25 9.69 12.32
CA ALA A 430 1.22 8.77 11.72
C ALA A 430 1.25 7.41 12.45
N LEU A 431 0.08 6.80 12.70
CA LEU A 431 -0.06 5.58 13.50
C LEU A 431 0.86 4.42 13.04
N PRO A 432 1.00 4.12 11.72
CA PRO A 432 1.91 3.05 11.28
C PRO A 432 3.38 3.34 11.59
N LEU A 433 3.81 4.60 11.46
CA LEU A 433 5.17 5.04 11.80
C LEU A 433 5.42 4.96 13.31
N GLN A 434 4.49 5.46 14.12
CA GLN A 434 4.56 5.38 15.59
C GLN A 434 4.63 3.92 16.07
N SER A 435 3.82 3.04 15.48
CA SER A 435 3.81 1.61 15.78
C SER A 435 5.14 0.93 15.44
N ASN A 436 5.79 1.35 14.35
CA ASN A 436 7.13 0.87 14.03
C ASN A 436 8.15 1.27 15.09
N ILE A 437 8.16 2.54 15.48
CA ILE A 437 9.13 3.09 16.43
C ILE A 437 8.94 2.47 17.82
N VAL A 438 7.71 2.35 18.33
CA VAL A 438 7.43 1.66 19.59
C VAL A 438 7.91 0.20 19.52
N GLY A 439 7.68 -0.47 18.39
CA GLY A 439 8.19 -1.82 18.13
C GLY A 439 9.72 -1.91 18.16
N ILE A 440 10.42 -0.92 17.59
CA ILE A 440 11.89 -0.81 17.63
C ILE A 440 12.36 -0.65 19.08
N LEU A 441 11.82 0.33 19.82
CA LEU A 441 12.22 0.61 21.21
C LEU A 441 12.08 -0.63 22.08
N LYS A 442 10.91 -1.31 22.01
CA LYS A 442 10.64 -2.55 22.74
C LYS A 442 11.67 -3.63 22.44
N ARG A 443 11.96 -3.87 21.16
CA ARG A 443 12.84 -4.96 20.72
C ARG A 443 14.29 -4.69 21.12
N LEU A 444 14.75 -3.46 20.95
CA LEU A 444 16.12 -3.07 21.27
C LEU A 444 16.40 -3.07 22.78
N CYS A 445 15.42 -2.78 23.64
CA CYS A 445 15.61 -2.81 25.09
C CYS A 445 15.34 -4.18 25.73
N THR A 446 14.77 -5.15 25.00
CA THR A 446 14.48 -6.47 25.58
C THR A 446 15.79 -7.19 25.92
N ASN A 447 16.00 -7.48 27.21
CA ASN A 447 17.20 -8.11 27.74
C ASN A 447 18.51 -7.34 27.45
N ASP A 448 18.45 -6.03 27.22
CA ASP A 448 19.62 -5.21 26.84
C ASP A 448 19.72 -3.98 27.75
N GLY A 449 20.72 -3.97 28.64
CA GLY A 449 20.92 -2.93 29.64
C GLY A 449 21.36 -1.61 29.02
N TYR A 450 22.25 -1.66 28.04
CA TYR A 450 22.79 -0.47 27.36
C TYR A 450 21.71 0.28 26.58
N ASN A 451 20.90 -0.43 25.81
CA ASN A 451 19.76 0.16 25.12
C ASN A 451 18.68 0.63 26.10
N SER A 452 18.46 -0.08 27.20
CA SER A 452 17.54 0.38 28.25
C SER A 452 18.00 1.72 28.84
N ILE A 453 19.30 1.90 29.09
CA ILE A 453 19.87 3.18 29.53
C ILE A 453 19.61 4.29 28.50
N ARG A 454 19.86 4.03 27.21
CA ARG A 454 19.59 5.00 26.13
C ARG A 454 18.13 5.43 26.09
N VAL A 455 17.19 4.49 26.24
CA VAL A 455 15.76 4.80 26.24
C VAL A 455 15.36 5.61 27.47
N ILE A 456 15.80 5.22 28.67
CA ILE A 456 15.40 5.85 29.94
C ILE A 456 16.02 7.24 30.11
N SER A 457 17.31 7.37 29.82
CA SER A 457 18.09 8.57 30.14
C SER A 457 18.33 9.50 28.94
N GLY A 458 18.14 8.99 27.71
CA GLY A 458 18.55 9.70 26.49
C GLY A 458 20.07 9.76 26.28
N ARG A 459 20.87 9.09 27.11
CA ARG A 459 22.33 9.17 27.14
C ARG A 459 22.99 7.83 26.79
N GLU A 460 24.26 7.91 26.42
CA GLU A 460 25.07 6.72 26.16
C GLU A 460 25.49 6.05 27.49
N PRO A 461 25.52 4.70 27.56
CA PRO A 461 25.78 3.95 28.81
C PRO A 461 27.10 4.27 29.52
N PHE A 462 28.08 4.80 28.79
CA PHE A 462 29.42 5.11 29.30
C PHE A 462 29.56 6.54 29.83
N GLU A 463 28.52 7.37 29.68
CA GLU A 463 28.48 8.69 30.30
C GLU A 463 28.06 8.54 31.77
N THR A 464 28.89 9.02 32.71
CA THR A 464 28.58 8.92 34.15
C THR A 464 27.28 9.68 34.47
N LEU A 465 26.19 8.93 34.67
CA LEU A 465 24.84 9.48 34.91
C LEU A 465 24.75 10.22 36.25
N SER A 466 25.67 9.96 37.19
CA SER A 466 25.68 10.52 38.55
C SER A 466 26.37 11.89 38.71
N SER A 467 27.04 12.42 37.69
CA SER A 467 27.92 13.61 37.83
C SER A 467 27.46 14.88 37.09
N THR A 468 26.32 14.87 36.41
CA THR A 468 25.83 16.02 35.62
C THR A 468 24.88 16.92 36.42
N SER A 469 25.09 18.23 36.34
CA SER A 469 24.34 19.27 37.06
C SER A 469 22.83 19.28 36.77
N ASN A 470 22.03 19.64 37.79
CA ASN A 470 20.57 19.81 37.78
C ASN A 470 20.00 20.87 36.80
N ALA A 471 20.75 21.33 35.80
CA ALA A 471 20.31 22.31 34.80
C ALA A 471 19.64 21.67 33.57
N GLU A 472 19.59 20.33 33.47
CA GLU A 472 19.09 19.57 32.31
C GLU A 472 17.71 18.90 32.54
N SER A 473 16.88 19.39 33.47
CA SER A 473 15.53 18.82 33.70
C SER A 473 14.54 19.03 32.53
N GLU A 474 15.02 19.51 31.39
CA GLU A 474 14.26 19.77 30.15
C GLU A 474 14.76 18.94 28.96
N LEU A 475 15.72 18.03 29.13
CA LEU A 475 16.22 17.22 28.03
C LEU A 475 15.16 16.19 27.62
N GLU A 476 14.66 16.31 26.39
CA GLU A 476 13.71 15.35 25.84
C GLU A 476 14.38 13.98 25.68
N THR A 477 13.76 12.95 26.26
CA THR A 477 14.27 11.57 26.24
C THR A 477 13.33 10.66 25.44
N PRO A 478 13.82 9.52 24.93
CA PRO A 478 12.95 8.52 24.32
C PRO A 478 11.82 8.05 25.26
N LEU A 479 12.10 7.93 26.57
CA LEU A 479 11.12 7.60 27.59
C LEU A 479 10.03 8.67 27.72
N SER A 480 10.40 9.96 27.83
CA SER A 480 9.41 11.04 27.96
C SER A 480 8.49 11.11 26.75
N THR A 481 9.05 11.01 25.53
CA THR A 481 8.24 11.04 24.30
C THR A 481 7.34 9.79 24.17
N LEU A 482 7.80 8.63 24.64
CA LEU A 482 6.99 7.41 24.69
C LEU A 482 5.81 7.55 25.67
N VAL A 483 6.05 8.10 26.87
CA VAL A 483 5.01 8.34 27.87
C VAL A 483 3.98 9.35 27.36
N GLU A 484 4.42 10.45 26.74
CA GLU A 484 3.54 11.43 26.10
C GLU A 484 2.66 10.78 25.01
N LEU A 485 3.24 9.88 24.18
CA LEU A 485 2.48 9.15 23.17
C LEU A 485 1.43 8.22 23.78
N ILE A 486 1.79 7.49 24.84
CA ILE A 486 0.87 6.57 25.53
C ILE A 486 -0.31 7.35 26.12
N ASP A 487 -0.05 8.53 26.70
CA ASP A 487 -1.10 9.36 27.31
C ASP A 487 -2.08 9.89 26.26
N ARG A 488 -1.57 10.41 25.14
CA ARG A 488 -2.39 11.08 24.12
C ARG A 488 -3.05 10.18 23.08
N THR A 489 -2.61 8.93 22.90
CA THR A 489 -3.12 8.04 21.85
C THR A 489 -4.43 7.36 22.26
N ASP A 490 -5.39 7.27 21.34
CA ASP A 490 -6.63 6.50 21.55
C ASP A 490 -6.56 5.07 20.98
N ASP A 491 -5.52 4.76 20.21
CA ASP A 491 -5.32 3.42 19.64
C ASP A 491 -4.88 2.42 20.72
N PHE A 492 -5.68 1.39 20.93
CA PHE A 492 -5.44 0.39 21.97
C PHE A 492 -4.14 -0.39 21.72
N ALA A 493 -3.84 -0.75 20.46
CA ALA A 493 -2.69 -1.59 20.12
C ALA A 493 -1.37 -0.84 20.39
N LEU A 494 -1.29 0.42 19.97
CA LEU A 494 -0.15 1.30 20.20
C LEU A 494 0.01 1.63 21.69
N LYS A 495 -1.08 1.97 22.39
CA LYS A 495 -1.07 2.23 23.84
C LYS A 495 -0.57 1.01 24.62
N SER A 496 -1.06 -0.16 24.26
CA SER A 496 -0.65 -1.43 24.86
C SER A 496 0.83 -1.70 24.61
N GLU A 497 1.30 -1.63 23.36
CA GLU A 497 2.72 -1.89 23.07
C GLU A 497 3.68 -0.85 23.67
N GLY A 498 3.27 0.42 23.73
CA GLY A 498 4.02 1.44 24.44
C GLY A 498 4.14 1.11 25.93
N THR A 499 3.04 0.72 26.56
CA THR A 499 3.03 0.36 28.00
C THR A 499 3.86 -0.90 28.27
N ARG A 500 3.82 -1.91 27.39
CA ARG A 500 4.68 -3.10 27.49
C ARG A 500 6.16 -2.77 27.37
N THR A 501 6.50 -1.76 26.57
CA THR A 501 7.87 -1.24 26.50
C THR A 501 8.31 -0.69 27.87
N LEU A 502 7.46 0.07 28.57
CA LEU A 502 7.73 0.52 29.94
C LEU A 502 7.96 -0.65 30.91
N CYS A 503 7.10 -1.68 30.86
CA CYS A 503 7.27 -2.89 31.67
C CYS A 503 8.60 -3.60 31.41
N ASN A 504 9.05 -3.66 30.16
CA ASN A 504 10.34 -4.26 29.81
C ASN A 504 11.52 -3.46 30.37
N LEU A 505 11.50 -2.13 30.26
CA LEU A 505 12.54 -1.27 30.84
C LEU A 505 12.68 -1.47 32.35
N ILE A 506 11.56 -1.61 33.06
CA ILE A 506 11.52 -1.89 34.50
C ILE A 506 12.12 -3.27 34.80
N LYS A 507 11.70 -4.30 34.07
CA LYS A 507 12.23 -5.67 34.27
C LYS A 507 13.75 -5.73 34.09
N VAL A 508 14.26 -5.10 33.03
CA VAL A 508 15.71 -5.06 32.75
C VAL A 508 16.46 -4.33 33.87
N THR A 509 15.97 -3.17 34.28
CA THR A 509 16.62 -2.31 35.28
C THR A 509 16.67 -2.94 36.69
N TRP A 510 15.72 -3.82 37.04
CA TRP A 510 15.64 -4.41 38.39
C TRP A 510 16.24 -5.82 38.52
N GLY A 511 16.38 -6.57 37.43
CA GLY A 511 16.59 -8.01 37.57
C GLY A 511 17.29 -8.70 36.42
N SER A 512 17.90 -7.98 35.48
CA SER A 512 18.64 -8.61 34.40
C SER A 512 20.13 -8.67 34.68
N ASP A 513 20.75 -9.81 34.31
CA ASP A 513 22.20 -10.00 34.34
C ASP A 513 22.92 -8.96 33.45
N CYS A 514 22.24 -8.38 32.46
CA CYS A 514 22.83 -7.35 31.60
C CYS A 514 23.02 -5.98 32.26
N MET A 515 22.65 -5.82 33.53
CA MET A 515 22.89 -4.60 34.32
C MET A 515 24.08 -4.73 35.28
N THR A 516 24.75 -5.89 35.38
CA THR A 516 25.80 -6.13 36.40
C THR A 516 27.03 -5.24 36.25
N ASP A 517 27.31 -4.77 35.04
CA ASP A 517 28.48 -3.94 34.73
C ASP A 517 28.20 -2.43 34.92
N ILE A 518 26.98 -2.06 35.29
CA ILE A 518 26.56 -0.67 35.53
C ILE A 518 26.68 -0.36 37.01
N ASP A 519 27.17 0.84 37.35
CA ASP A 519 27.32 1.22 38.75
C ASP A 519 25.98 1.40 39.47
N ASP A 520 25.94 1.05 40.75
CA ASP A 520 24.72 1.12 41.57
C ASP A 520 24.11 2.53 41.62
N GLY A 521 24.91 3.60 41.46
CA GLY A 521 24.44 4.98 41.45
C GLY A 521 23.60 5.27 40.20
N SER A 522 24.10 4.87 39.04
CA SER A 522 23.40 4.92 37.76
C SER A 522 22.13 4.07 37.78
N ILE A 523 22.20 2.82 38.28
CA ILE A 523 21.01 1.96 38.43
C ILE A 523 19.94 2.66 39.29
N ARG A 524 20.31 3.22 40.44
CA ARG A 524 19.37 3.96 41.30
C ARG A 524 18.74 5.16 40.59
N ALA A 525 19.51 5.91 39.79
CA ALA A 525 18.98 7.05 39.02
C ALA A 525 17.96 6.61 37.96
N LEU A 526 18.21 5.50 37.26
CA LEU A 526 17.26 4.91 36.31
C LEU A 526 16.00 4.42 37.01
N GLN A 527 16.15 3.74 38.14
CA GLN A 527 15.04 3.27 38.96
C GLN A 527 14.17 4.44 39.45
N GLN A 528 14.78 5.54 39.90
CA GLN A 528 14.05 6.77 40.28
C GLN A 528 13.29 7.38 39.10
N THR A 529 13.89 7.38 37.91
CA THR A 529 13.24 7.87 36.69
C THR A 529 12.03 7.03 36.31
N LEU A 530 12.14 5.71 36.38
CA LEU A 530 11.05 4.77 36.07
C LEU A 530 9.96 4.71 37.15
N ASN A 531 10.22 5.18 38.38
CA ASN A 531 9.24 5.22 39.47
C ASN A 531 8.40 6.52 39.51
N LYS A 532 8.52 7.38 38.49
CA LYS A 532 7.69 8.57 38.35
C LYS A 532 6.24 8.22 38.01
N THR A 533 5.30 9.03 38.50
CA THR A 533 3.86 8.87 38.28
C THR A 533 3.47 8.69 36.81
N GLU A 534 4.09 9.45 35.91
CA GLU A 534 3.84 9.39 34.46
C GLU A 534 4.15 8.03 33.82
N VAL A 535 5.08 7.25 34.40
CA VAL A 535 5.40 5.87 33.98
C VAL A 535 4.48 4.85 34.67
N VAL A 536 4.18 5.07 35.95
CA VAL A 536 3.39 4.14 36.77
C VAL A 536 1.92 4.09 36.34
N LEU A 537 1.31 5.24 36.05
CA LEU A 537 -0.11 5.36 35.70
C LEU A 537 -0.52 4.52 34.48
N PRO A 538 0.16 4.55 33.32
CA PRO A 538 -0.23 3.72 32.19
C PRO A 538 -0.12 2.21 32.49
N ILE A 539 0.88 1.80 33.28
CA ILE A 539 1.04 0.40 33.70
C ILE A 539 -0.12 -0.01 34.62
N ALA A 540 -0.47 0.83 35.60
CA ALA A 540 -1.62 0.61 36.46
C ALA A 540 -2.93 0.56 35.66
N ALA A 541 -3.11 1.42 34.67
CA ALA A 541 -4.29 1.42 33.80
C ALA A 541 -4.39 0.11 32.98
N MET A 542 -3.28 -0.37 32.41
CA MET A 542 -3.23 -1.63 31.68
C MET A 542 -3.64 -2.84 32.54
N THR A 543 -3.27 -2.86 33.82
CA THR A 543 -3.69 -3.95 34.74
C THR A 543 -5.19 -3.98 35.04
N ARG A 544 -5.89 -2.87 34.84
CA ARG A 544 -7.35 -2.78 35.05
C ARG A 544 -8.15 -3.35 33.88
N ASN A 545 -7.52 -3.61 32.72
CA ASN A 545 -8.20 -4.14 31.55
C ASN A 545 -8.43 -5.65 31.69
N PRO A 546 -9.69 -6.13 31.84
CA PRO A 546 -9.96 -7.53 32.11
C PRO A 546 -9.83 -8.44 30.87
N LYS A 547 -9.70 -7.86 29.66
CA LYS A 547 -9.73 -8.62 28.40
C LYS A 547 -8.45 -9.43 28.17
N PHE A 548 -7.30 -8.97 28.68
CA PHE A 548 -5.99 -9.55 28.38
C PHE A 548 -5.18 -9.83 29.64
N VAL A 549 -5.37 -11.03 30.22
CA VAL A 549 -4.67 -11.48 31.44
C VAL A 549 -3.14 -11.43 31.32
N VAL A 550 -2.59 -11.63 30.10
CA VAL A 550 -1.14 -11.49 29.84
C VAL A 550 -0.65 -10.07 30.09
N LEU A 551 -1.39 -9.06 29.63
CA LEU A 551 -1.06 -7.64 29.86
C LEU A 551 -1.19 -7.28 31.34
N GLN A 552 -2.22 -7.80 32.00
CA GLN A 552 -2.39 -7.62 33.44
C GLN A 552 -1.22 -8.21 34.22
N ASN A 553 -0.77 -9.42 33.87
CA ASN A 553 0.38 -10.04 34.51
C ASN A 553 1.70 -9.29 34.25
N GLU A 554 1.94 -8.82 33.02
CA GLU A 554 3.12 -8.01 32.71
C GLU A 554 3.14 -6.72 33.54
N GLY A 555 2.00 -6.04 33.67
CA GLY A 555 1.86 -4.85 34.50
C GLY A 555 2.02 -5.15 36.00
N VAL A 556 1.43 -6.23 36.52
CA VAL A 556 1.57 -6.65 37.92
C VAL A 556 3.04 -6.91 38.27
N ILE A 557 3.78 -7.59 37.40
CA ILE A 557 5.22 -7.82 37.62
C ILE A 557 5.97 -6.48 37.66
N ALA A 558 5.71 -5.56 36.72
CA ALA A 558 6.37 -4.26 36.70
C ALA A 558 6.05 -3.43 37.95
N LEU A 559 4.78 -3.35 38.37
CA LEU A 559 4.37 -2.67 39.60
C LEU A 559 5.00 -3.31 40.85
N THR A 560 5.19 -4.64 40.85
CA THR A 560 5.84 -5.37 41.95
C THR A 560 7.29 -4.94 42.11
N LEU A 561 8.00 -4.73 41.01
CA LEU A 561 9.39 -4.25 41.04
C LEU A 561 9.44 -2.80 41.51
N LEU A 562 8.59 -1.93 40.94
CA LEU A 562 8.53 -0.52 41.28
C LEU A 562 8.21 -0.26 42.75
N VAL A 563 7.25 -1.00 43.33
CA VAL A 563 6.83 -0.79 44.73
C VAL A 563 7.93 -1.18 45.74
N THR A 564 8.89 -2.02 45.34
CA THR A 564 9.95 -2.47 46.26
C THR A 564 11.06 -1.43 46.49
N SER A 565 11.26 -0.53 45.53
CA SER A 565 12.33 0.46 45.58
C SER A 565 11.98 1.65 46.47
N PRO A 566 12.87 2.07 47.39
CA PRO A 566 12.68 3.29 48.16
C PRO A 566 12.60 4.51 47.22
N THR A 567 11.52 5.28 47.31
CA THR A 567 11.35 6.53 46.59
C THR A 567 11.78 7.71 47.48
N GLN A 568 12.30 8.79 46.88
CA GLN A 568 12.55 10.04 47.63
C GLN A 568 11.23 10.76 47.97
N ASP A 569 10.23 10.60 47.09
CA ASP A 569 8.87 11.14 47.21
C ASP A 569 7.86 10.03 47.53
N LYS A 570 6.57 10.36 47.46
CA LYS A 570 5.45 9.42 47.62
C LYS A 570 5.49 8.32 46.53
N ASN A 571 5.34 7.05 46.93
CA ASN A 571 5.36 5.92 46.01
C ASN A 571 4.10 5.90 45.12
N ALA A 572 4.26 6.21 43.84
CA ALA A 572 3.16 6.32 42.89
C ALA A 572 2.38 5.00 42.65
N VAL A 573 2.99 3.85 42.95
CA VAL A 573 2.29 2.56 42.91
C VAL A 573 1.25 2.47 44.03
N LEU A 574 1.61 2.93 45.24
CA LEU A 574 0.69 2.96 46.39
C LEU A 574 -0.50 3.91 46.12
N ASP A 575 -0.24 5.08 45.54
CA ASP A 575 -1.30 6.00 45.10
C ASP A 575 -2.24 5.37 44.07
N SER A 576 -1.66 4.66 43.11
CA SER A 576 -2.41 4.00 42.04
C SER A 576 -3.29 2.85 42.54
N LEU A 577 -2.92 2.20 43.66
CA LEU A 577 -3.74 1.16 44.29
C LEU A 577 -5.06 1.70 44.85
N VAL A 578 -5.04 2.95 45.35
CA VAL A 578 -6.21 3.63 45.94
C VAL A 578 -7.00 4.42 44.89
N SER A 579 -6.39 4.78 43.76
CA SER A 579 -7.04 5.62 42.75
C SER A 579 -8.23 4.90 42.09
N VAL A 580 -9.31 5.65 41.85
CA VAL A 580 -10.49 5.16 41.13
C VAL A 580 -10.32 5.47 39.64
N ALA A 581 -10.59 4.49 38.76
CA ALA A 581 -10.63 4.76 37.33
C ALA A 581 -11.90 5.55 37.00
N VAL A 582 -11.75 6.77 36.47
CA VAL A 582 -12.87 7.66 36.10
C VAL A 582 -13.28 7.48 34.64
N THR A 583 -12.42 6.91 33.79
CA THR A 583 -12.64 6.67 32.36
C THR A 583 -12.46 5.19 31.99
N PRO A 584 -13.37 4.59 31.20
CA PRO A 584 -13.16 3.26 30.63
C PRO A 584 -11.95 3.27 29.69
N GLN A 585 -11.15 2.20 29.68
CA GLN A 585 -10.14 2.03 28.63
C GLN A 585 -10.81 1.83 27.26
N PRO A 586 -10.21 2.30 26.15
CA PRO A 586 -10.75 2.07 24.81
C PRO A 586 -10.91 0.57 24.54
N ASP A 587 -12.07 0.17 23.99
CA ASP A 587 -12.35 -1.22 23.63
C ASP A 587 -11.64 -1.54 22.30
N PRO A 588 -10.92 -2.68 22.19
CA PRO A 588 -10.33 -3.10 20.92
C PRO A 588 -11.32 -3.24 19.75
N GLU A 589 -12.61 -3.40 20.03
CA GLU A 589 -13.65 -3.60 19.01
C GLU A 589 -14.22 -2.28 18.46
N THR A 590 -14.14 -1.18 19.21
CA THR A 590 -14.65 0.13 18.76
C THR A 590 -13.72 0.86 17.79
N THR A 591 -12.50 0.37 17.59
CA THR A 591 -11.51 1.01 16.70
C THR A 591 -11.74 0.68 15.21
N ILE A 592 -12.75 -0.13 14.86
CA ILE A 592 -12.98 -0.63 13.49
C ILE A 592 -14.36 -0.28 12.90
N THR A 593 -15.33 0.22 13.68
CA THR A 593 -16.68 0.51 13.14
C THR A 593 -17.29 1.79 13.73
N GLU A 594 -17.71 2.71 12.86
CA GLU A 594 -18.35 3.99 13.20
C GLU A 594 -19.77 3.87 13.82
N ASP A 595 -20.32 2.67 13.95
CA ASP A 595 -21.60 2.44 14.62
C ASP A 595 -21.47 1.39 15.73
N ALA A 596 -21.26 1.84 16.97
CA ALA A 596 -21.36 1.00 18.17
C ALA A 596 -22.48 1.52 19.10
N PRO A 597 -23.31 0.65 19.69
CA PRO A 597 -24.37 1.05 20.59
C PRO A 597 -23.81 1.53 21.93
N VAL A 598 -24.62 2.32 22.65
CA VAL A 598 -24.32 2.91 23.97
C VAL A 598 -23.72 1.88 24.93
N VAL A 599 -22.44 2.04 25.23
CA VAL A 599 -21.68 1.25 26.21
C VAL A 599 -22.31 1.40 27.59
N GLU A 600 -22.70 0.28 28.22
CA GLU A 600 -23.09 0.24 29.64
C GLU A 600 -21.97 0.87 30.48
N LYS A 601 -22.31 1.83 31.34
CA LYS A 601 -21.37 2.46 32.28
C LYS A 601 -20.69 1.38 33.13
N ALA A 602 -19.45 1.03 32.78
CA ALA A 602 -18.59 0.20 33.61
C ALA A 602 -18.46 0.87 34.99
N ALA A 603 -18.71 0.11 36.06
CA ALA A 603 -18.59 0.62 37.42
C ALA A 603 -17.14 1.07 37.68
N SER A 604 -16.99 2.21 38.35
CA SER A 604 -15.70 2.78 38.71
C SER A 604 -15.05 1.93 39.82
N PHE A 605 -14.03 1.16 39.48
CA PHE A 605 -13.27 0.35 40.45
C PHE A 605 -11.91 1.00 40.74
N THR A 606 -11.39 0.75 41.94
CA THR A 606 -9.98 0.97 42.29
C THR A 606 -9.08 -0.10 41.68
N LEU A 607 -7.77 0.15 41.60
CA LEU A 607 -6.84 -0.87 41.11
C LEU A 607 -6.84 -2.06 42.09
N LEU A 608 -6.91 -1.80 43.39
CA LEU A 608 -6.99 -2.85 44.39
C LEU A 608 -8.17 -3.80 44.13
N GLU A 609 -9.36 -3.27 43.86
CA GLU A 609 -10.54 -4.09 43.55
C GLU A 609 -10.36 -4.91 42.26
N SER A 610 -9.74 -4.32 41.24
CA SER A 610 -9.40 -5.03 40.01
C SER A 610 -8.41 -6.18 40.27
N LEU A 611 -7.37 -5.95 41.06
CA LEU A 611 -6.41 -6.98 41.47
C LEU A 611 -7.08 -8.08 42.31
N LEU A 612 -7.97 -7.72 43.22
CA LEU A 612 -8.74 -8.68 44.01
C LEU A 612 -9.67 -9.53 43.13
N SER A 613 -10.22 -8.97 42.05
CA SER A 613 -11.02 -9.72 41.08
C SER A 613 -10.19 -10.82 40.39
N LEU A 614 -8.91 -10.56 40.09
CA LEU A 614 -7.99 -11.55 39.54
C LEU A 614 -7.72 -12.68 40.52
N ILE A 615 -7.54 -12.36 41.81
CA ILE A 615 -7.36 -13.38 42.86
C ILE A 615 -8.64 -14.21 43.03
N LYS A 616 -9.82 -13.58 43.04
CA LYS A 616 -11.13 -14.25 43.11
C LYS A 616 -11.35 -15.20 41.93
N ASN A 617 -10.88 -14.84 40.73
CA ASN A 617 -10.93 -15.68 39.52
C ASN A 617 -12.33 -16.30 39.27
N LYS A 618 -13.39 -15.48 39.35
CA LYS A 618 -14.78 -15.96 39.33
C LYS A 618 -15.16 -16.70 38.04
N ASP A 619 -14.54 -16.36 36.92
CA ASP A 619 -14.77 -16.99 35.62
C ASP A 619 -13.85 -18.19 35.36
N GLY A 620 -12.91 -18.47 36.26
CA GLY A 620 -11.94 -19.56 36.16
C GLY A 620 -10.87 -19.37 35.08
N LYS A 621 -10.75 -18.17 34.47
CA LYS A 621 -9.86 -17.94 33.33
C LYS A 621 -8.47 -17.40 33.71
N CYS A 622 -8.29 -16.92 34.94
CA CYS A 622 -7.02 -16.40 35.43
C CYS A 622 -6.08 -17.54 35.89
N PRO A 623 -4.87 -17.68 35.32
CA PRO A 623 -3.89 -18.67 35.76
C PRO A 623 -3.43 -18.44 37.20
N ASP A 624 -3.08 -19.53 37.91
CA ASP A 624 -2.67 -19.47 39.31
C ASP A 624 -1.36 -18.69 39.51
N GLU A 625 -0.47 -18.68 38.52
CA GLU A 625 0.77 -17.91 38.50
C GLU A 625 0.46 -16.40 38.54
N VAL A 626 -0.54 -15.95 37.78
CA VAL A 626 -0.96 -14.53 37.76
C VAL A 626 -1.57 -14.16 39.10
N ARG A 627 -2.45 -15.01 39.64
CA ARG A 627 -3.05 -14.83 40.99
C ARG A 627 -1.97 -14.72 42.06
N THR A 628 -0.93 -15.54 41.96
CA THR A 628 0.23 -15.54 42.86
C THR A 628 1.02 -14.23 42.73
N ASN A 629 1.30 -13.77 41.50
CA ASN A 629 2.00 -12.52 41.26
C ASN A 629 1.24 -11.31 41.82
N VAL A 630 -0.09 -11.31 41.73
CA VAL A 630 -0.92 -10.26 42.36
C VAL A 630 -0.75 -10.28 43.90
N CYS A 631 -0.74 -11.46 44.52
CA CYS A 631 -0.49 -11.56 45.96
C CYS A 631 0.90 -11.03 46.33
N VAL A 632 1.93 -11.31 45.52
CA VAL A 632 3.29 -10.78 45.73
C VAL A 632 3.31 -9.25 45.64
N LEU A 633 2.62 -8.66 44.66
CA LEU A 633 2.45 -7.20 44.56
C LEU A 633 1.83 -6.62 45.84
N LEU A 634 0.71 -7.19 46.31
CA LEU A 634 0.01 -6.71 47.50
C LEU A 634 0.87 -6.83 48.75
N ARG A 635 1.60 -7.94 48.91
CA ARG A 635 2.54 -8.14 50.02
C ARG A 635 3.64 -7.08 50.00
N ASN A 636 4.26 -6.85 48.85
CA ASN A 636 5.34 -5.88 48.72
C ASN A 636 4.84 -4.43 48.91
N ALA A 637 3.60 -4.14 48.50
CA ALA A 637 2.97 -2.85 48.74
C ALA A 637 2.74 -2.59 50.24
N LEU A 638 2.30 -3.60 51.00
CA LEU A 638 2.19 -3.53 52.47
C LEU A 638 3.55 -3.29 53.12
N ASP A 639 4.58 -4.01 52.68
CA ASP A 639 5.93 -3.86 53.20
C ASP A 639 6.49 -2.44 52.92
N SER A 640 6.25 -1.89 51.72
CA SER A 640 6.66 -0.51 51.40
C SER A 640 5.92 0.50 52.27
N ALA A 641 4.58 0.41 52.33
CA ALA A 641 3.75 1.34 53.11
C ALA A 641 4.04 1.32 54.62
N SER A 642 4.67 0.25 55.13
CA SER A 642 5.08 0.13 56.53
C SER A 642 6.41 0.83 56.86
N ARG A 643 7.14 1.35 55.87
CA ARG A 643 8.40 2.08 56.06
C ARG A 643 8.13 3.49 56.61
N ASP A 644 9.00 3.97 57.52
CA ASP A 644 8.86 5.29 58.13
C ASP A 644 8.84 6.41 57.07
N GLY A 645 7.74 7.17 57.02
CA GLY A 645 7.54 8.28 56.07
C GLY A 645 6.72 7.94 54.82
N GLU A 646 6.33 6.68 54.61
CA GLU A 646 5.49 6.27 53.48
C GLU A 646 3.98 6.23 53.82
N ASP A 647 3.18 6.31 52.76
CA ASP A 647 1.81 6.84 52.65
C ASP A 647 0.73 6.36 53.67
N PRO A 648 0.28 7.22 54.62
CA PRO A 648 -0.84 6.93 55.53
C PRO A 648 -2.18 6.69 54.82
N ALA A 649 -2.36 7.20 53.58
CA ALA A 649 -3.62 7.10 52.86
C ALA A 649 -3.89 5.67 52.36
N TYR A 650 -2.88 4.97 51.84
CA TYR A 650 -3.00 3.57 51.43
C TYR A 650 -3.36 2.65 52.60
N LEU A 651 -2.65 2.78 53.73
CA LEU A 651 -2.96 1.99 54.94
C LEU A 651 -4.35 2.31 55.52
N THR A 652 -4.78 3.57 55.43
CA THR A 652 -6.13 3.99 55.84
C THR A 652 -7.19 3.39 54.92
N PHE A 653 -6.96 3.42 53.60
CA PHE A 653 -7.86 2.85 52.60
C PHE A 653 -8.00 1.33 52.77
N LEU A 654 -6.90 0.61 52.99
CA LEU A 654 -6.91 -0.83 53.23
C LEU A 654 -7.77 -1.21 54.44
N LYS A 655 -7.71 -0.44 55.54
CA LYS A 655 -8.54 -0.67 56.74
C LYS A 655 -10.04 -0.56 56.46
N SER A 656 -10.43 0.24 55.46
CA SER A 656 -11.82 0.37 55.01
C SER A 656 -12.20 -0.56 53.84
N SER A 657 -11.25 -1.29 53.28
CA SER A 657 -11.46 -2.18 52.13
C SER A 657 -11.89 -3.59 52.55
N ASP A 658 -12.47 -4.36 51.61
CA ASP A 658 -12.87 -5.76 51.79
C ASP A 658 -11.72 -6.76 51.56
N ILE A 659 -10.46 -6.30 51.50
CA ILE A 659 -9.30 -7.11 51.14
C ILE A 659 -9.16 -8.35 52.03
N LYS A 660 -9.29 -8.18 53.35
CA LYS A 660 -9.10 -9.28 54.32
C LYS A 660 -10.19 -10.34 54.19
N ASP A 661 -11.43 -9.92 54.03
CA ASP A 661 -12.59 -10.81 53.87
C ASP A 661 -12.49 -11.56 52.55
N THR A 662 -12.21 -10.84 51.45
CA THR A 662 -11.98 -11.41 50.12
C THR A 662 -10.89 -12.49 50.12
N LEU A 663 -9.71 -12.18 50.70
CA LEU A 663 -8.58 -13.10 50.70
C LEU A 663 -8.86 -14.33 51.56
N THR A 664 -9.51 -14.16 52.70
CA THR A 664 -9.91 -15.27 53.58
C THR A 664 -10.94 -16.19 52.90
N GLU A 665 -11.91 -15.61 52.19
CA GLU A 665 -12.90 -16.36 51.39
C GLU A 665 -12.20 -17.25 50.35
N VAL A 666 -11.35 -16.66 49.50
CA VAL A 666 -10.63 -17.39 48.43
C VAL A 666 -9.67 -18.44 49.00
N GLN A 667 -9.02 -18.16 50.14
CA GLN A 667 -8.14 -19.12 50.79
C GLN A 667 -8.89 -20.35 51.35
N SER A 668 -10.12 -20.15 51.81
CA SER A 668 -10.97 -21.22 52.37
C SER A 668 -11.61 -22.12 51.30
N GLN A 669 -11.67 -21.67 50.05
CA GLN A 669 -12.24 -22.41 48.93
C GLN A 669 -11.50 -23.75 48.67
N PRO A 670 -12.21 -24.88 48.57
CA PRO A 670 -11.61 -26.19 48.29
C PRO A 670 -10.81 -26.23 46.98
N GLU A 671 -11.31 -25.54 45.95
CA GLU A 671 -10.78 -25.49 44.59
C GLU A 671 -9.50 -24.63 44.43
N THR A 672 -9.20 -23.75 45.40
CA THR A 672 -7.99 -22.91 45.34
C THR A 672 -6.74 -23.77 45.53
N ARG A 673 -5.81 -23.70 44.57
CA ARG A 673 -4.58 -24.51 44.58
C ARG A 673 -3.62 -24.10 45.71
N PRO A 674 -2.75 -25.01 46.20
CA PRO A 674 -1.83 -24.74 47.31
C PRO A 674 -0.90 -23.53 47.10
N LEU A 675 -0.44 -23.31 45.86
CA LEU A 675 0.42 -22.18 45.51
C LEU A 675 -0.28 -20.84 45.84
N VAL A 676 -1.51 -20.67 45.37
CA VAL A 676 -2.32 -19.46 45.61
C VAL A 676 -2.69 -19.34 47.09
N LYS A 677 -3.06 -20.44 47.77
CA LYS A 677 -3.34 -20.41 49.22
C LYS A 677 -2.16 -19.92 50.05
N THR A 678 -0.95 -20.33 49.66
CA THR A 678 0.29 -19.92 50.32
C THR A 678 0.54 -18.43 50.13
N ALA A 679 0.46 -17.96 48.87
CA ALA A 679 0.65 -16.55 48.55
C ALA A 679 -0.39 -15.64 49.23
N ILE A 680 -1.66 -16.07 49.30
CA ILE A 680 -2.70 -15.35 50.07
C ILE A 680 -2.36 -15.31 51.56
N GLY A 681 -1.88 -16.42 52.13
CA GLY A 681 -1.48 -16.50 53.53
C GLY A 681 -0.37 -15.50 53.89
N GLU A 682 0.58 -15.28 52.98
CA GLU A 682 1.62 -14.26 53.17
C GLU A 682 1.04 -12.86 53.24
N VAL A 683 0.11 -12.49 52.34
CA VAL A 683 -0.57 -11.18 52.38
C VAL A 683 -1.36 -11.01 53.67
N LEU A 684 -2.15 -12.03 54.06
CA LEU A 684 -2.95 -12.01 55.29
C LEU A 684 -2.10 -11.91 56.56
N SER A 685 -0.84 -12.38 56.53
CA SER A 685 0.07 -12.25 57.68
C SER A 685 0.64 -10.84 57.86
N ARG A 686 0.66 -10.04 56.78
CA ARG A 686 1.15 -8.65 56.77
C ARG A 686 0.04 -7.65 57.10
N LEU A 687 -1.20 -7.96 56.70
CA LEU A 687 -2.43 -7.23 57.06
C LEU A 687 -2.80 -7.41 58.54
#